data_AF-A0AAX3P3K7-F1
#
_entry.id   AF-A0AAX3P3K7-F1
#
_cell.length_a   1.000
_cell.length_b   1.000
_cell.length_c   1.000
_cell.angle_alpha   90.00
_cell.angle_beta   90.00
_cell.angle_gamma   90.00
#
_symmetry.space_group_name_H-M   'P 1'
#
loop_
_entity.id
_entity.type
_entity.pdbx_description
1 polymer ?
#
loop_
_entity_poly.entity_id
_entity_poly.type
_entity_poly.pdbx_seq_one_letter_code
_entity_poly.pdbx_strand_id
1 'polypeptide(L)'
;MSDTLEHDVARAIAQFEVSLFGSEDEKLVSHFMSLVDHTKIGRILERVSAGSSPDEAVRLYAPLFSGGQWFRALQSENDSPDAPPSQTTATPKPPLPSQSTGDIELLEPSGTERVNDVSTSPTGRHPKSKHVVGFALDGVDQKGPLPRQLSNHNPLVLSAGLFRTMPKSLINKGNQHRPVHESDVVHPLAPGVMRNARAMTLTGPILDTDFDARTYLCMVSILGNLTSAEYDQAVSHPMEITPEMFYEAVLENMGKREADAYIRDLIESKKIVATCSRLRSVALTFYDELSDAENPNSKGGLKGNVLIAGLVSHIELLNTGYILLRPDPAMKTMYRETCRLIPINSSSILSLDHQFSLQLALWIPTLSTRQFDSQTGWVMVNRRYTVREILEQVHPLDPGQVYQSSHRKMVHCALLELIERDVLKINVMQDGARVRIDSQNSLLFTLPKSRAIIEIVSHRISHSESRHQRVKQLSADVLDYNSSSKVLASTISDLLKSISWKGLRQSDALFVERMSKQYATTIHKSGELIAELNERDELAAIRLLRTIVAGRRQRLGELFGAVLVGSEKEIFNQLTAKAWTVGKSAPPTNCRLREILLSLPTEKSIHDYKTWAHEHGSLIEEFIALATLEENAAAVKALNGTMLKSRLLGPLDRAKMAKESKAIQLRR
;
A
#
# COMPACT_ATOMS: atom_id res chain seq x y z
N MET A 1 51.81 35.44 -10.38
CA MET A 1 51.72 34.64 -9.14
C MET A 1 50.44 33.79 -9.08
N SER A 2 49.31 34.22 -9.68
CA SER A 2 48.10 33.37 -9.79
C SER A 2 48.31 32.13 -10.67
N ASP A 3 48.94 32.30 -11.83
CA ASP A 3 49.02 31.22 -12.84
C ASP A 3 49.89 30.04 -12.40
N THR A 4 50.91 30.29 -11.57
CA THR A 4 51.74 29.24 -10.97
C THR A 4 50.98 28.44 -9.92
N LEU A 5 50.14 29.10 -9.11
CA LEU A 5 49.34 28.45 -8.09
C LEU A 5 48.23 27.58 -8.71
N GLU A 6 47.62 28.07 -9.79
CA GLU A 6 46.64 27.32 -10.57
C GLU A 6 47.23 26.08 -11.21
N HIS A 7 48.44 26.19 -11.74
CA HIS A 7 49.17 25.07 -12.31
C HIS A 7 49.50 24.01 -11.25
N ASP A 8 49.94 24.43 -10.07
CA ASP A 8 50.27 23.51 -8.97
C ASP A 8 49.04 22.81 -8.40
N VAL A 9 47.90 23.52 -8.30
CA VAL A 9 46.62 22.93 -7.90
C VAL A 9 46.09 21.95 -8.95
N ALA A 10 46.16 22.29 -10.24
CA ALA A 10 45.74 21.39 -11.31
C ALA A 10 46.58 20.10 -11.35
N ARG A 11 47.90 20.22 -11.10
CA ARG A 11 48.80 19.07 -10.97
C ARG A 11 48.42 18.21 -9.77
N ALA A 12 48.16 18.81 -8.61
CA ALA A 12 47.75 18.09 -7.39
C ALA A 12 46.42 17.34 -7.58
N ILE A 13 45.45 17.92 -8.28
CA ILE A 13 44.20 17.25 -8.66
C ILE A 13 44.48 16.04 -9.55
N ALA A 14 45.32 16.21 -10.57
CA ALA A 14 45.66 15.12 -11.49
C ALA A 14 46.41 13.98 -10.79
N GLN A 15 47.36 14.30 -9.92
CA GLN A 15 48.09 13.31 -9.11
C GLN A 15 47.15 12.58 -8.14
N PHE A 16 46.23 13.30 -7.50
CA PHE A 16 45.22 12.70 -6.64
C PHE A 16 44.35 11.70 -7.42
N GLU A 17 43.84 12.07 -8.59
CA GLU A 17 42.99 11.19 -9.41
C GLU A 17 43.76 10.00 -9.98
N VAL A 18 45.00 10.19 -10.45
CA VAL A 18 45.87 9.09 -10.91
C VAL A 18 46.21 8.12 -9.78
N SER A 19 46.39 8.61 -8.55
CA SER A 19 46.61 7.78 -7.37
C SER A 19 45.39 6.92 -6.99
N LEU A 20 44.16 7.37 -7.29
CA LEU A 20 42.96 6.55 -7.09
C LEU A 20 42.90 5.32 -8.02
N PHE A 21 43.58 5.38 -9.17
CA PHE A 21 43.75 4.24 -10.06
C PHE A 21 44.95 3.35 -9.69
N GLY A 22 45.66 3.65 -8.60
CA GLY A 22 46.84 2.89 -8.15
C GLY A 22 48.04 3.03 -9.07
N SER A 23 48.14 4.12 -9.85
CA SER A 23 49.24 4.41 -10.77
C SER A 23 50.01 5.65 -10.31
N GLU A 24 51.29 5.74 -10.67
CA GLU A 24 52.15 6.93 -10.49
C GLU A 24 52.74 7.41 -11.83
N ASP A 25 52.14 7.01 -12.96
CA ASP A 25 52.64 7.37 -14.29
C ASP A 25 52.48 8.88 -14.59
N GLU A 26 53.61 9.59 -14.70
CA GLU A 26 53.67 11.02 -15.03
C GLU A 26 53.01 11.37 -16.38
N LYS A 27 52.93 10.43 -17.33
CA LYS A 27 52.18 10.67 -18.59
C LYS A 27 50.67 10.73 -18.33
N LEU A 28 50.16 9.90 -17.42
CA LEU A 28 48.76 9.95 -17.00
C LEU A 28 48.49 11.22 -16.20
N VAL A 29 49.38 11.60 -15.28
CA VAL A 29 49.25 12.86 -14.53
C VAL A 29 49.17 14.05 -15.47
N SER A 30 50.05 14.11 -16.48
CA SER A 30 50.03 15.19 -17.48
C SER A 30 48.73 15.21 -18.29
N HIS A 31 48.19 14.03 -18.64
CA HIS A 31 46.91 13.92 -19.34
C HIS A 31 45.73 14.40 -18.47
N PHE A 32 45.61 13.91 -17.24
CA PHE A 32 44.55 14.33 -16.32
C PHE A 32 44.65 15.82 -15.97
N MET A 33 45.86 16.36 -15.83
CA MET A 33 46.09 17.79 -15.59
C MET A 33 45.53 18.64 -16.75
N SER A 34 45.65 18.18 -17.99
CA SER A 34 45.09 18.88 -19.17
C SER A 34 43.56 18.88 -19.22
N LEU A 35 42.92 17.95 -18.50
CA LEU A 35 41.47 17.81 -18.45
C LEU A 35 40.83 18.63 -17.32
N VAL A 36 41.62 19.17 -16.39
CA VAL A 36 41.14 19.90 -15.21
C VAL A 36 40.32 21.11 -15.63
N ASP A 37 39.12 21.22 -15.07
CA ASP A 37 38.25 22.37 -15.26
C ASP A 37 38.69 23.52 -14.34
N HIS A 38 39.52 24.40 -14.88
CA HIS A 38 40.03 25.58 -14.16
C HIS A 38 38.92 26.52 -13.63
N THR A 39 37.68 26.42 -14.12
CA THR A 39 36.56 27.22 -13.56
C THR A 39 36.10 26.71 -12.18
N LYS A 40 36.46 25.49 -11.81
CA LYS A 40 36.00 24.82 -10.57
C LYS A 40 37.03 24.81 -9.45
N ILE A 41 38.25 25.26 -9.69
CA ILE A 41 39.36 25.21 -8.72
C ILE A 41 39.45 26.44 -7.80
N GLY A 42 38.55 27.43 -7.98
CA GLY A 42 38.58 28.72 -7.24
C GLY A 42 38.64 28.59 -5.71
N ARG A 43 37.81 27.71 -5.11
CA ARG A 43 37.80 27.49 -3.65
C ARG A 43 39.07 26.80 -3.13
N ILE A 44 39.78 26.07 -3.98
CA ILE A 44 41.06 25.43 -3.63
C ILE A 44 42.16 26.48 -3.67
N LEU A 45 42.16 27.35 -4.69
CA LEU A 45 43.10 28.46 -4.80
C LEU A 45 43.03 29.41 -3.63
N GLU A 46 41.83 29.74 -3.13
CA GLU A 46 41.66 30.56 -1.93
C GLU A 46 42.33 29.93 -0.70
N ARG A 47 42.29 28.60 -0.59
CA ARG A 47 42.86 27.87 0.55
C ARG A 47 44.36 27.66 0.44
N VAL A 48 44.88 27.42 -0.76
CA VAL A 48 46.33 27.39 -1.02
C VAL A 48 46.92 28.78 -0.81
N SER A 49 46.22 29.83 -1.22
CA SER A 49 46.60 31.23 -0.95
C SER A 49 46.57 31.58 0.54
N ALA A 50 45.78 30.87 1.34
CA ALA A 50 45.74 30.98 2.81
C ALA A 50 46.82 30.15 3.53
N GLY A 51 47.73 29.49 2.78
CA GLY A 51 48.92 28.82 3.31
C GLY A 51 48.85 27.30 3.38
N SER A 52 47.79 26.64 2.87
CA SER A 52 47.75 25.18 2.75
C SER A 52 48.55 24.69 1.54
N SER A 53 49.14 23.49 1.62
CA SER A 53 49.76 22.88 0.43
C SER A 53 48.68 22.48 -0.60
N PRO A 54 48.98 22.50 -1.91
CA PRO A 54 48.03 22.09 -2.96
C PRO A 54 47.46 20.69 -2.74
N ASP A 55 48.28 19.72 -2.34
CA ASP A 55 47.84 18.32 -2.11
C ASP A 55 46.88 18.20 -0.91
N GLU A 56 47.16 18.91 0.18
CA GLU A 56 46.28 18.93 1.36
C GLU A 56 44.94 19.61 1.04
N ALA A 57 44.98 20.72 0.30
CA ALA A 57 43.77 21.40 -0.13
C ALA A 57 42.94 20.50 -1.04
N VAL A 58 43.55 19.86 -2.05
CA VAL A 58 42.86 18.93 -2.95
C VAL A 58 42.24 17.75 -2.20
N ARG A 59 42.96 17.10 -1.28
CA ARG A 59 42.40 16.00 -0.47
C ARG A 59 41.20 16.41 0.37
N LEU A 60 41.19 17.65 0.87
CA LEU A 60 40.08 18.19 1.66
C LEU A 60 38.83 18.45 0.81
N TYR A 61 39.00 18.83 -0.47
CA TYR A 61 37.90 19.09 -1.39
C TYR A 61 37.52 17.87 -2.25
N ALA A 62 38.36 16.84 -2.34
CA ALA A 62 38.09 15.62 -3.11
C ALA A 62 36.77 14.90 -2.80
N PRO A 63 36.31 14.82 -1.54
CA PRO A 63 34.98 14.26 -1.25
C PRO A 63 33.83 15.02 -1.90
N LEU A 64 34.03 16.31 -2.24
CA LEU A 64 33.02 17.18 -2.86
C LEU A 64 32.98 17.07 -4.40
N PHE A 65 33.98 16.45 -5.02
CA PHE A 65 34.15 16.36 -6.47
C PHE A 65 34.30 14.92 -6.99
N SER A 66 33.80 13.93 -6.24
CA SER A 66 33.93 12.51 -6.56
C SER A 66 33.33 12.15 -7.93
N GLY A 67 34.04 11.32 -8.70
CA GLY A 67 33.58 10.79 -10.00
C GLY A 67 33.99 11.62 -11.22
N GLY A 68 35.18 12.25 -11.20
CA GLY A 68 35.72 13.01 -12.34
C GLY A 68 35.10 14.40 -12.53
N GLN A 69 34.41 14.94 -11.52
CA GLN A 69 33.79 16.27 -11.59
C GLN A 69 34.79 17.42 -11.64
N TRP A 70 36.06 17.12 -11.31
CA TRP A 70 37.23 17.95 -11.50
C TRP A 70 37.50 18.30 -12.96
N PHE A 71 37.08 17.43 -13.89
CA PHE A 71 37.43 17.53 -15.28
C PHE A 71 36.33 18.20 -16.09
N ARG A 72 36.72 18.82 -17.21
CA ARG A 72 35.73 19.29 -18.19
C ARG A 72 34.95 18.09 -18.69
N ALA A 73 33.63 18.24 -18.83
CA ALA A 73 32.83 17.21 -19.48
C ALA A 73 33.42 16.99 -20.87
N LEU A 74 33.92 15.79 -21.14
CA LEU A 74 34.30 15.39 -22.50
C LEU A 74 33.04 15.55 -23.34
N GLN A 75 32.98 16.60 -24.15
CA GLN A 75 32.09 16.63 -25.28
C GLN A 75 32.43 15.37 -26.08
N SER A 76 31.45 14.52 -26.32
CA SER A 76 31.61 13.36 -27.19
C SER A 76 31.89 13.87 -28.61
N GLU A 77 33.14 14.22 -28.88
CA GLU A 77 33.65 14.30 -30.23
C GLU A 77 33.70 12.87 -30.75
N ASN A 78 32.69 12.56 -31.59
CA ASN A 78 32.80 11.54 -32.59
C ASN A 78 34.04 11.86 -33.43
N ASP A 79 35.17 11.25 -33.11
CA ASP A 79 36.23 10.97 -34.07
C ASP A 79 37.02 9.79 -33.54
N SER A 80 36.69 8.60 -34.08
CA SER A 80 37.55 7.44 -34.02
C SER A 80 38.74 7.67 -34.94
N PRO A 81 39.98 7.50 -34.48
CA PRO A 81 41.08 7.10 -35.34
C PRO A 81 41.38 5.61 -35.10
N ASP A 82 41.07 4.83 -36.13
CA ASP A 82 41.72 3.57 -36.52
C ASP A 82 42.27 2.63 -35.43
N ALA A 83 41.56 1.51 -35.23
CA ALA A 83 42.14 0.31 -34.66
C ALA A 83 42.91 -0.49 -35.74
N PRO A 84 44.16 -0.92 -35.49
CA PRO A 84 44.78 -2.04 -36.20
C PRO A 84 44.47 -3.38 -35.51
N PRO A 85 44.63 -4.53 -36.21
CA PRO A 85 43.90 -5.76 -35.90
C PRO A 85 44.60 -6.70 -34.92
N SER A 86 43.75 -7.43 -34.17
CA SER A 86 43.88 -8.80 -33.64
C SER A 86 45.26 -9.36 -33.26
N GLN A 87 45.43 -9.72 -31.97
CA GLN A 87 46.19 -10.90 -31.57
C GLN A 87 45.54 -11.67 -30.40
N THR A 88 45.68 -12.98 -30.52
CA THR A 88 45.06 -14.10 -29.83
C THR A 88 45.59 -14.41 -28.41
N THR A 89 44.82 -15.24 -27.72
CA THR A 89 45.19 -16.33 -26.77
C THR A 89 45.24 -16.12 -25.24
N ALA A 90 44.57 -17.09 -24.59
CA ALA A 90 44.85 -17.76 -23.31
C ALA A 90 44.14 -17.28 -22.03
N THR A 91 43.02 -17.95 -21.73
CA THR A 91 42.44 -18.13 -20.38
C THR A 91 43.28 -19.09 -19.51
N PRO A 92 43.59 -18.75 -18.24
CA PRO A 92 44.05 -19.72 -17.25
C PRO A 92 42.88 -20.34 -16.47
N LYS A 93 42.97 -21.65 -16.24
CA LYS A 93 42.05 -22.50 -15.47
C LYS A 93 42.45 -22.48 -13.98
N PRO A 94 41.53 -22.48 -13.00
CA PRO A 94 41.89 -22.69 -11.59
C PRO A 94 42.00 -24.20 -11.25
N PRO A 95 42.87 -24.59 -10.28
CA PRO A 95 43.09 -25.98 -9.91
C PRO A 95 42.09 -26.49 -8.86
N LEU A 96 41.75 -27.78 -8.95
CA LEU A 96 41.13 -28.58 -7.89
C LEU A 96 42.14 -28.92 -6.78
N PRO A 97 41.69 -29.06 -5.53
CA PRO A 97 42.33 -29.97 -4.57
C PRO A 97 41.52 -31.25 -4.36
N SER A 98 42.26 -32.35 -4.35
CA SER A 98 41.91 -33.74 -4.13
C SER A 98 41.57 -34.09 -2.68
N GLN A 99 40.71 -35.11 -2.53
CA GLN A 99 40.31 -35.77 -1.28
C GLN A 99 41.47 -36.53 -0.61
N SER A 100 41.44 -36.62 0.72
CA SER A 100 41.87 -37.81 1.46
C SER A 100 40.92 -38.11 2.62
N THR A 101 40.57 -39.38 2.69
CA THR A 101 39.65 -40.14 3.56
C THR A 101 39.98 -40.14 5.06
N GLY A 102 38.94 -40.38 5.88
CA GLY A 102 39.05 -40.68 7.31
C GLY A 102 37.69 -40.80 8.02
N ASP A 103 36.95 -41.86 7.69
CA ASP A 103 35.96 -42.66 8.45
C ASP A 103 35.05 -42.12 9.58
N ILE A 104 33.74 -42.30 9.35
CA ILE A 104 32.71 -43.01 10.17
C ILE A 104 32.37 -42.46 11.57
N GLU A 105 31.12 -42.01 11.80
CA GLU A 105 30.02 -42.90 12.28
C GLU A 105 28.64 -42.21 12.26
N LEU A 106 27.66 -42.93 11.69
CA LEU A 106 26.23 -42.65 11.67
C LEU A 106 25.61 -42.87 13.06
N LEU A 107 24.54 -42.13 13.36
CA LEU A 107 23.35 -42.65 14.05
C LEU A 107 22.18 -41.63 13.93
N GLU A 108 21.27 -41.88 12.98
CA GLU A 108 19.83 -41.64 13.25
C GLU A 108 19.26 -42.91 13.90
N PRO A 109 18.12 -42.83 14.63
CA PRO A 109 16.85 -43.00 13.92
C PRO A 109 15.65 -42.23 14.49
N SER A 110 14.82 -41.76 13.55
CA SER A 110 13.35 -41.85 13.46
C SER A 110 12.42 -41.58 14.65
N GLY A 111 11.32 -40.87 14.36
CA GLY A 111 10.13 -40.81 15.20
C GLY A 111 9.07 -39.85 14.67
N THR A 112 8.24 -40.31 13.73
CA THR A 112 6.99 -39.69 13.27
C THR A 112 5.97 -39.55 14.40
N GLU A 113 5.28 -38.42 14.50
CA GLU A 113 3.82 -38.36 14.72
C GLU A 113 3.25 -36.94 14.50
N ARG A 114 2.21 -36.84 13.66
CA ARG A 114 1.26 -35.72 13.58
C ARG A 114 0.00 -36.15 14.33
N VAL A 115 -0.57 -35.34 15.24
CA VAL A 115 -2.02 -35.11 15.43
C VAL A 115 -2.25 -33.77 16.15
N ASN A 116 -3.24 -33.00 15.68
CA ASN A 116 -3.77 -31.75 16.25
C ASN A 116 -4.61 -31.98 17.52
N ASP A 117 -4.71 -31.00 18.44
CA ASP A 117 -6.00 -30.49 18.94
C ASP A 117 -5.89 -29.28 19.90
N VAL A 118 -7.01 -28.57 20.02
CA VAL A 118 -7.23 -27.19 20.52
C VAL A 118 -7.89 -27.16 21.93
N SER A 119 -7.54 -26.14 22.74
CA SER A 119 -8.25 -25.57 23.94
C SER A 119 -8.36 -26.44 25.22
N THR A 120 -8.34 -25.96 26.48
CA THR A 120 -8.62 -24.64 27.12
C THR A 120 -8.11 -24.64 28.59
N SER A 121 -7.34 -23.59 29.00
CA SER A 121 -7.29 -22.85 30.31
C SER A 121 -7.10 -23.57 31.69
N PRO A 122 -6.90 -22.84 32.81
CA PRO A 122 -5.87 -21.85 33.16
C PRO A 122 -5.16 -22.18 34.50
N THR A 123 -4.14 -21.39 34.86
CA THR A 123 -3.41 -21.27 36.15
C THR A 123 -1.98 -21.81 36.16
N GLY A 124 -1.02 -20.92 36.50
CA GLY A 124 0.32 -21.32 36.92
C GLY A 124 1.47 -20.54 36.28
N ARG A 125 1.80 -19.39 36.88
CA ARG A 125 3.13 -18.77 36.96
C ARG A 125 3.85 -18.41 35.64
N HIS A 126 3.84 -17.12 35.35
CA HIS A 126 4.76 -16.46 34.40
C HIS A 126 6.22 -16.92 34.60
N PRO A 127 6.89 -17.48 33.58
CA PRO A 127 8.33 -17.49 33.55
C PRO A 127 8.82 -16.07 33.26
N LYS A 128 9.84 -15.64 34.02
CA LYS A 128 10.53 -14.35 33.87
C LYS A 128 10.90 -14.13 32.39
N SER A 129 10.60 -12.93 31.90
CA SER A 129 10.80 -12.51 30.52
C SER A 129 12.21 -12.85 30.02
N LYS A 130 12.29 -13.68 28.98
CA LYS A 130 13.43 -13.61 28.06
C LYS A 130 13.48 -12.18 27.54
N HIS A 131 14.63 -11.51 27.62
CA HIS A 131 14.85 -10.23 26.94
C HIS A 131 14.52 -10.45 25.46
N VAL A 132 13.41 -9.87 25.01
CA VAL A 132 13.09 -9.86 23.58
C VAL A 132 14.05 -8.84 22.97
N VAL A 133 14.98 -9.33 22.14
CA VAL A 133 15.92 -8.48 21.41
C VAL A 133 15.09 -7.61 20.47
N GLY A 134 15.12 -6.29 20.68
CA GLY A 134 14.46 -5.33 19.80
C GLY A 134 15.14 -5.23 18.43
N PHE A 135 14.42 -4.73 17.43
CA PHE A 135 14.97 -4.47 16.11
C PHE A 135 15.90 -3.25 16.12
N ALA A 136 16.76 -3.13 15.12
CA ALA A 136 17.78 -2.09 15.03
C ALA A 136 17.17 -0.67 15.00
N LEU A 137 16.01 -0.54 14.35
CA LEU A 137 15.28 0.72 14.19
C LEU A 137 14.12 0.86 15.19
N ASP A 138 14.14 0.15 16.31
CA ASP A 138 13.20 0.37 17.41
C ASP A 138 13.65 1.55 18.29
N GLY A 139 12.67 2.28 18.82
CA GLY A 139 12.91 3.39 19.73
C GLY A 139 13.33 2.88 21.12
N VAL A 140 14.13 3.65 21.84
CA VAL A 140 14.66 3.26 23.17
C VAL A 140 13.54 2.90 24.16
N ASP A 141 12.40 3.60 24.08
CA ASP A 141 11.26 3.41 24.99
C ASP A 141 10.18 2.47 24.44
N GLN A 142 10.44 1.80 23.30
CA GLN A 142 9.44 0.96 22.66
C GLN A 142 9.19 -0.33 23.44
N LYS A 143 7.91 -0.62 23.72
CA LYS A 143 7.51 -1.84 24.41
C LYS A 143 7.43 -3.02 23.44
N GLY A 144 8.55 -3.72 23.29
CA GLY A 144 8.66 -4.93 22.49
C GLY A 144 8.79 -4.68 20.98
N PRO A 145 9.14 -5.73 20.22
CA PRO A 145 9.29 -5.63 18.76
C PRO A 145 7.93 -5.41 18.11
N LEU A 146 7.91 -4.61 17.04
CA LEU A 146 6.73 -4.50 16.20
C LEU A 146 6.41 -5.84 15.51
N PRO A 147 5.14 -6.08 15.14
CA PRO A 147 4.80 -7.11 14.15
C PRO A 147 5.66 -6.93 12.90
N ARG A 148 6.11 -8.03 12.29
CA ARG A 148 7.01 -8.03 11.12
C ARG A 148 6.50 -7.20 9.92
N GLN A 149 5.18 -7.06 9.80
CA GLN A 149 4.52 -6.27 8.75
C GLN A 149 4.58 -4.76 8.99
N LEU A 150 4.97 -4.33 10.19
CA LEU A 150 5.10 -2.92 10.56
C LEU A 150 6.57 -2.55 10.66
N SER A 151 6.91 -1.43 10.04
CA SER A 151 8.24 -0.85 10.13
C SER A 151 8.14 0.49 10.83
N ASN A 152 9.08 0.76 11.73
CA ASN A 152 9.18 2.07 12.35
C ASN A 152 9.71 3.08 11.32
N HIS A 153 9.16 4.29 11.37
CA HIS A 153 9.62 5.43 10.61
C HIS A 153 9.84 6.64 11.51
N ASN A 154 10.85 7.42 11.17
CA ASN A 154 11.10 8.70 11.82
C ASN A 154 10.08 9.74 11.32
N PRO A 155 9.29 10.40 12.20
CA PRO A 155 8.34 11.44 11.80
C PRO A 155 9.00 12.57 11.02
N LEU A 156 10.26 12.90 11.30
CA LEU A 156 11.00 13.93 10.57
C LEU A 156 11.23 13.53 9.12
N VAL A 157 11.60 12.28 8.84
CA VAL A 157 11.74 11.83 7.45
C VAL A 157 10.40 11.86 6.70
N LEU A 158 9.30 11.55 7.39
CA LEU A 158 7.95 11.57 6.81
C LEU A 158 7.38 12.98 6.62
N SER A 159 7.77 13.96 7.45
CA SER A 159 7.16 15.30 7.51
C SER A 159 8.09 16.46 7.16
N ALA A 160 9.40 16.25 7.01
CA ALA A 160 10.38 17.31 6.69
C ALA A 160 10.33 17.78 5.22
N GLY A 161 9.29 17.41 4.47
CA GLY A 161 9.15 17.79 3.07
C GLY A 161 10.16 17.12 2.13
N LEU A 162 10.83 16.06 2.58
CA LEU A 162 11.78 15.26 1.81
C LEU A 162 11.12 14.66 0.56
N PHE A 163 9.89 14.17 0.71
CA PHE A 163 9.09 13.62 -0.38
C PHE A 163 8.09 14.67 -0.88
N ARG A 164 8.06 14.91 -2.20
CA ARG A 164 7.08 15.79 -2.86
C ARG A 164 6.39 15.11 -4.05
N THR A 165 5.13 15.46 -4.25
CA THR A 165 4.43 15.14 -5.51
C THR A 165 5.07 15.94 -6.65
N MET A 166 5.55 15.25 -7.69
CA MET A 166 6.27 15.87 -8.81
C MET A 166 5.65 15.52 -10.16
N PRO A 167 5.67 16.43 -11.15
CA PRO A 167 5.21 16.12 -12.51
C PRO A 167 6.01 14.95 -13.10
N LYS A 168 5.34 14.02 -13.79
CA LYS A 168 6.02 12.88 -14.45
C LYS A 168 7.12 13.33 -15.43
N SER A 169 6.96 14.48 -16.07
CA SER A 169 7.97 15.09 -16.94
C SER A 169 9.26 15.45 -16.20
N LEU A 170 9.17 15.81 -14.92
CA LEU A 170 10.32 16.10 -14.07
C LEU A 170 10.91 14.81 -13.49
N ILE A 171 10.04 13.86 -13.11
CA ILE A 171 10.46 12.55 -12.59
C ILE A 171 11.32 11.80 -13.61
N ASN A 172 10.92 11.86 -14.89
CA ASN A 172 11.60 11.19 -16.00
C ASN A 172 12.84 11.95 -16.52
N LYS A 173 13.07 13.18 -16.07
CA LYS A 173 14.30 13.92 -16.37
C LYS A 173 15.40 13.49 -15.39
N GLY A 174 16.65 13.49 -15.85
CA GLY A 174 17.81 13.12 -15.04
C GLY A 174 17.98 14.00 -13.79
N ASN A 175 18.82 13.53 -12.85
CA ASN A 175 18.96 14.13 -11.50
C ASN A 175 19.29 15.64 -11.49
N GLN A 176 19.92 16.17 -12.54
CA GLN A 176 20.34 17.58 -12.62
C GLN A 176 19.19 18.60 -12.67
N HIS A 177 17.98 18.19 -13.04
CA HIS A 177 16.82 19.09 -13.16
C HIS A 177 15.87 19.03 -11.97
N ARG A 178 16.16 18.20 -10.97
CA ARG A 178 15.30 18.05 -9.80
C ARG A 178 15.62 19.14 -8.77
N PRO A 179 14.60 19.65 -8.07
CA PRO A 179 14.81 20.52 -6.92
C PRO A 179 15.71 19.86 -5.87
N VAL A 180 16.48 20.68 -5.16
CA VAL A 180 17.41 20.25 -4.11
C VAL A 180 17.06 21.01 -2.83
N HIS A 181 17.23 20.37 -1.68
CA HIS A 181 17.13 21.04 -0.40
C HIS A 181 18.33 21.96 -0.20
N GLU A 182 18.05 23.21 0.14
CA GLU A 182 19.07 24.22 0.40
C GLU A 182 19.62 24.03 1.82
N SER A 183 20.95 23.91 1.94
CA SER A 183 21.63 23.55 3.20
C SER A 183 21.55 24.62 4.29
N ASP A 184 21.20 25.85 3.91
CA ASP A 184 21.06 27.03 4.76
C ASP A 184 19.67 27.15 5.42
N VAL A 185 18.70 26.35 4.99
CA VAL A 185 17.36 26.34 5.60
C VAL A 185 17.40 25.57 6.93
N VAL A 186 17.29 26.30 8.03
CA VAL A 186 17.23 25.75 9.40
C VAL A 186 15.79 25.46 9.82
N HIS A 187 15.54 24.22 10.22
CA HIS A 187 14.26 23.77 10.75
C HIS A 187 14.33 23.63 12.28
N PRO A 188 13.66 24.50 13.06
CA PRO A 188 13.57 24.31 14.51
C PRO A 188 12.75 23.05 14.83
N LEU A 189 13.28 22.22 15.73
CA LEU A 189 12.61 21.00 16.19
C LEU A 189 11.81 21.29 17.46
N ALA A 190 10.55 20.86 17.47
CA ALA A 190 9.72 20.98 18.67
C ALA A 190 10.31 20.15 19.83
N PRO A 191 10.21 20.63 21.09
CA PRO A 191 10.68 19.88 22.24
C PRO A 191 10.05 18.48 22.29
N GLY A 192 10.90 17.46 22.47
CA GLY A 192 10.44 16.07 22.58
C GLY A 192 10.18 15.37 21.24
N VAL A 193 10.59 15.94 20.10
CA VAL A 193 10.66 15.18 18.83
C VAL A 193 11.91 14.29 18.81
N MET A 194 13.04 14.84 19.22
CA MET A 194 14.32 14.15 19.37
C MET A 194 14.97 14.59 20.69
N ARG A 195 15.65 13.67 21.40
CA ARG A 195 16.15 13.92 22.76
C ARG A 195 17.27 14.96 22.81
N ASN A 196 18.23 14.83 21.90
CA ASN A 196 19.46 15.62 21.85
C ASN A 196 19.54 16.41 20.53
N ALA A 197 18.44 17.05 20.11
CA ALA A 197 18.47 17.95 18.98
C ALA A 197 17.39 19.03 19.11
N ARG A 198 17.75 20.26 18.75
CA ARG A 198 16.87 21.44 18.76
C ARG A 198 16.67 22.04 17.37
N ALA A 199 17.57 21.77 16.44
CA ALA A 199 17.45 22.20 15.06
C ALA A 199 17.90 21.10 14.09
N MET A 200 17.43 21.20 12.85
CA MET A 200 17.78 20.29 11.77
C MET A 200 17.97 21.05 10.46
N THR A 201 18.96 20.66 9.67
CA THR A 201 19.07 21.04 8.24
C THR A 201 18.96 19.79 7.37
N LEU A 202 18.50 19.98 6.13
CA LEU A 202 18.31 18.91 5.17
C LEU A 202 19.09 19.24 3.90
N THR A 203 19.81 18.26 3.37
CA THR A 203 20.58 18.42 2.14
C THR A 203 20.33 17.25 1.20
N GLY A 204 20.51 17.49 -0.10
CA GLY A 204 20.30 16.50 -1.15
C GLY A 204 19.04 16.75 -1.99
N PRO A 205 18.77 15.88 -2.97
CA PRO A 205 17.65 16.06 -3.89
C PRO A 205 16.29 15.90 -3.20
N ILE A 206 15.30 16.67 -3.64
CA ILE A 206 13.91 16.41 -3.27
C ILE A 206 13.48 15.09 -3.92
N LEU A 207 12.93 14.19 -3.10
CA LEU A 207 12.50 12.86 -3.51
C LEU A 207 11.06 12.89 -4.01
N ASP A 208 10.72 12.09 -5.04
CA ASP A 208 9.33 11.98 -5.47
C ASP A 208 8.51 11.03 -4.60
N THR A 209 7.23 11.33 -4.47
CA THR A 209 6.25 10.47 -3.78
C THR A 209 5.75 9.33 -4.68
N ASP A 210 6.39 9.07 -5.82
CA ASP A 210 5.98 8.01 -6.74
C ASP A 210 6.90 6.80 -6.60
N PHE A 211 8.14 6.90 -7.06
CA PHE A 211 9.16 5.86 -7.00
C PHE A 211 10.06 6.00 -5.78
N ASP A 212 10.57 7.21 -5.49
CA ASP A 212 11.57 7.38 -4.42
C ASP A 212 11.00 7.02 -3.04
N ALA A 213 9.78 7.46 -2.74
CA ALA A 213 9.07 7.08 -1.52
C ALA A 213 8.81 5.57 -1.42
N ARG A 214 8.48 4.90 -2.54
CA ARG A 214 8.28 3.44 -2.54
C ARG A 214 9.57 2.69 -2.23
N THR A 215 10.66 3.06 -2.89
CA THR A 215 11.99 2.48 -2.65
C THR A 215 12.45 2.74 -1.22
N TYR A 216 12.22 3.94 -0.67
CA TYR A 216 12.51 4.25 0.72
C TYR A 216 11.72 3.36 1.70
N LEU A 217 10.40 3.20 1.50
CA LEU A 217 9.56 2.37 2.36
C LEU A 217 9.99 0.89 2.32
N CYS A 218 10.34 0.37 1.15
CA CYS A 218 10.90 -0.97 0.98
C CYS A 218 12.24 -1.13 1.71
N MET A 219 13.15 -0.17 1.54
CA MET A 219 14.45 -0.17 2.21
C MET A 219 14.29 -0.17 3.73
N VAL A 220 13.46 0.71 4.29
CA VAL A 220 13.19 0.76 5.73
C VAL A 220 12.51 -0.51 6.22
N SER A 221 11.66 -1.14 5.40
CA SER A 221 11.06 -2.44 5.73
C SER A 221 12.08 -3.55 5.88
N ILE A 222 13.15 -3.54 5.09
CA ILE A 222 14.25 -4.51 5.20
C ILE A 222 15.10 -4.19 6.42
N LEU A 223 15.59 -2.95 6.51
CA LEU A 223 16.49 -2.52 7.58
C LEU A 223 15.83 -2.56 8.97
N GLY A 224 14.54 -2.28 9.04
CA GLY A 224 13.74 -2.30 10.27
C GLY A 224 13.44 -3.71 10.79
N ASN A 225 13.62 -4.75 9.97
CA ASN A 225 13.48 -6.14 10.37
C ASN A 225 14.80 -6.78 10.82
N LEU A 226 15.92 -6.06 10.74
CA LEU A 226 17.20 -6.50 11.27
C LEU A 226 17.25 -6.29 12.79
N THR A 227 17.81 -7.24 13.52
CA THR A 227 18.25 -7.03 14.90
C THR A 227 19.39 -6.01 14.94
N SER A 228 19.68 -5.44 16.12
CA SER A 228 20.80 -4.51 16.25
C SER A 228 22.14 -5.12 15.79
N ALA A 229 22.36 -6.42 16.05
CA ALA A 229 23.60 -7.09 15.67
C ALA A 229 23.70 -7.31 14.15
N GLU A 230 22.60 -7.73 13.51
CA GLU A 230 22.54 -7.89 12.05
C GLU A 230 22.72 -6.55 11.33
N TYR A 231 22.17 -5.46 11.88
CA TYR A 231 22.36 -4.13 11.34
C TYR A 231 23.84 -3.70 11.42
N ASP A 232 24.49 -3.90 12.57
CA ASP A 232 25.91 -3.57 12.75
C ASP A 232 26.82 -4.42 11.85
N GLN A 233 26.45 -5.68 11.63
CA GLN A 233 27.10 -6.53 10.64
C GLN A 233 26.89 -5.99 9.21
N ALA A 234 25.68 -5.57 8.86
CA ALA A 234 25.33 -5.04 7.54
C ALA A 234 26.02 -3.70 7.23
N VAL A 235 26.31 -2.88 8.24
CA VAL A 235 27.14 -1.67 8.09
C VAL A 235 28.54 -2.04 7.58
N SER A 236 29.12 -3.12 8.13
CA SER A 236 30.47 -3.59 7.77
C SER A 236 30.47 -4.41 6.47
N HIS A 237 29.45 -5.24 6.27
CA HIS A 237 29.31 -6.17 5.16
C HIS A 237 27.97 -5.91 4.45
N PRO A 238 27.97 -5.22 3.30
CA PRO A 238 26.74 -4.90 2.58
C PRO A 238 25.91 -6.14 2.26
N MET A 239 24.60 -5.98 2.27
CA MET A 239 23.64 -7.02 1.89
C MET A 239 23.48 -7.05 0.37
N GLU A 240 23.50 -8.23 -0.24
CA GLU A 240 23.10 -8.44 -1.63
C GLU A 240 21.69 -9.03 -1.68
N ILE A 241 20.77 -8.32 -2.32
CA ILE A 241 19.33 -8.63 -2.29
C ILE A 241 18.79 -8.60 -3.72
N THR A 242 17.93 -9.55 -4.10
CA THR A 242 17.31 -9.50 -5.42
C THR A 242 16.26 -8.37 -5.48
N PRO A 243 15.95 -7.80 -6.65
CA PRO A 243 14.90 -6.80 -6.78
C PRO A 243 13.53 -7.27 -6.27
N GLU A 244 13.20 -8.55 -6.44
CA GLU A 244 11.94 -9.13 -5.95
C GLU A 244 11.86 -9.11 -4.43
N MET A 245 12.96 -9.48 -3.75
CA MET A 245 13.05 -9.40 -2.29
C MET A 245 13.06 -7.94 -1.83
N PHE A 246 13.75 -7.05 -2.56
CA PHE A 246 13.82 -5.64 -2.19
C PHE A 246 12.45 -4.96 -2.24
N TYR A 247 11.66 -5.23 -3.30
CA TYR A 247 10.34 -4.63 -3.51
C TYR A 247 9.19 -5.49 -2.97
N GLU A 248 9.45 -6.51 -2.15
CA GLU A 248 8.44 -7.46 -1.65
C GLU A 248 7.16 -6.76 -1.16
N ALA A 249 7.28 -5.71 -0.34
CA ALA A 249 6.15 -4.95 0.20
C ALA A 249 5.26 -4.28 -0.87
N VAL A 250 5.81 -3.94 -2.03
CA VAL A 250 5.04 -3.45 -3.19
C VAL A 250 4.37 -4.62 -3.91
N LEU A 251 5.15 -5.68 -4.16
CA LEU A 251 4.73 -6.86 -4.92
C LEU A 251 3.65 -7.67 -4.19
N GLU A 252 3.59 -7.57 -2.85
CA GLU A 252 2.56 -8.19 -2.01
C GLU A 252 1.13 -7.86 -2.44
N ASN A 253 0.89 -6.77 -3.17
CA ASN A 253 -0.45 -6.40 -3.63
C ASN A 253 -0.71 -6.72 -5.11
N MET A 254 0.28 -7.27 -5.81
CA MET A 254 0.25 -7.52 -7.26
C MET A 254 0.09 -9.01 -7.58
N GLY A 255 -0.40 -9.31 -8.77
CA GLY A 255 -0.35 -10.65 -9.33
C GLY A 255 1.08 -11.00 -9.79
N LYS A 256 1.43 -12.29 -9.88
CA LYS A 256 2.80 -12.72 -10.25
C LYS A 256 3.30 -12.09 -11.57
N ARG A 257 2.49 -12.13 -12.63
CA ARG A 257 2.85 -11.53 -13.93
C ARG A 257 3.04 -10.01 -13.88
N GLU A 258 2.24 -9.34 -13.06
CA GLU A 258 2.33 -7.89 -12.85
C GLU A 258 3.59 -7.53 -12.06
N ALA A 259 3.90 -8.31 -11.02
CA ALA A 259 5.14 -8.18 -10.25
C ALA A 259 6.39 -8.36 -11.14
N ASP A 260 6.41 -9.41 -11.97
CA ASP A 260 7.52 -9.67 -12.91
C ASP A 260 7.68 -8.52 -13.92
N ALA A 261 6.56 -7.98 -14.43
CA ALA A 261 6.57 -6.84 -15.34
C ALA A 261 7.05 -5.54 -14.65
N TYR A 262 6.63 -5.32 -13.41
CA TYR A 262 7.03 -4.16 -12.61
C TYR A 262 8.53 -4.15 -12.35
N ILE A 263 9.11 -5.28 -11.90
CA ILE A 263 10.55 -5.41 -11.69
C ILE A 263 11.32 -5.21 -13.00
N ARG A 264 10.84 -5.79 -14.10
CA ARG A 264 11.46 -5.61 -15.42
C ARG A 264 11.47 -4.15 -15.86
N ASP A 265 10.34 -3.44 -15.80
CA ASP A 265 10.26 -2.01 -16.14
C ASP A 265 11.24 -1.20 -15.30
N LEU A 266 11.32 -1.47 -14.01
CA LEU A 266 12.21 -0.77 -13.09
C LEU A 266 13.70 -0.91 -13.44
N ILE A 267 14.10 -2.10 -13.89
CA ILE A 267 15.48 -2.39 -14.33
C ILE A 267 15.75 -1.76 -15.70
N GLU A 268 14.88 -2.01 -16.69
CA GLU A 268 15.06 -1.54 -18.07
C GLU A 268 15.06 -0.01 -18.16
N SER A 269 14.18 0.65 -17.40
CA SER A 269 14.07 2.12 -17.37
C SER A 269 15.17 2.80 -16.56
N LYS A 270 16.09 2.04 -15.93
CA LYS A 270 17.13 2.53 -15.01
C LYS A 270 16.59 3.41 -13.87
N LYS A 271 15.28 3.35 -13.57
CA LYS A 271 14.65 4.11 -12.49
C LYS A 271 15.24 3.75 -11.14
N ILE A 272 15.47 2.45 -10.89
CA ILE A 272 16.11 1.97 -9.66
C ILE A 272 17.46 2.65 -9.46
N VAL A 273 18.32 2.65 -10.49
CA VAL A 273 19.68 3.23 -10.40
C VAL A 273 19.60 4.70 -10.00
N ALA A 274 18.73 5.46 -10.67
CA ALA A 274 18.58 6.89 -10.39
C ALA A 274 18.02 7.15 -8.98
N THR A 275 17.03 6.36 -8.54
CA THR A 275 16.47 6.45 -7.18
C THR A 275 17.48 6.08 -6.11
N CYS A 276 18.24 4.99 -6.27
CA CYS A 276 19.31 4.59 -5.36
C CYS A 276 20.34 5.71 -5.18
N SER A 277 20.78 6.32 -6.29
CA SER A 277 21.69 7.47 -6.25
C SER A 277 21.09 8.66 -5.48
N ARG A 278 19.80 8.96 -5.64
CA ARG A 278 19.13 10.05 -4.91
C ARG A 278 19.02 9.75 -3.41
N LEU A 279 18.59 8.54 -3.04
CA LEU A 279 18.47 8.13 -1.63
C LEU A 279 19.81 8.20 -0.89
N ARG A 280 20.90 7.81 -1.54
CA ARG A 280 22.27 7.92 -1.00
C ARG A 280 22.73 9.37 -0.79
N SER A 281 22.18 10.31 -1.54
CA SER A 281 22.61 11.71 -1.54
C SER A 281 21.89 12.58 -0.51
N VAL A 282 20.90 12.03 0.20
CA VAL A 282 20.14 12.75 1.22
C VAL A 282 20.87 12.66 2.56
N ALA A 283 21.06 13.80 3.22
CA ALA A 283 21.59 13.87 4.57
C ALA A 283 20.77 14.83 5.44
N LEU A 284 20.41 14.36 6.64
CA LEU A 284 19.78 15.14 7.71
C LEU A 284 20.85 15.46 8.76
N THR A 285 21.04 16.74 9.06
CA THR A 285 21.98 17.18 10.09
C THR A 285 21.21 17.70 11.28
N PHE A 286 21.47 17.15 12.45
CA PHE A 286 20.83 17.51 13.72
C PHE A 286 21.81 18.25 14.62
N TYR A 287 21.34 19.36 15.19
CA TYR A 287 22.13 20.25 16.04
C TYR A 287 21.53 20.31 17.43
N ASP A 288 22.38 20.24 18.45
CA ASP A 288 22.01 20.42 19.86
C ASP A 288 21.43 21.81 20.12
N GLU A 289 21.94 22.84 19.44
CA GLU A 289 21.54 24.25 19.62
C GLU A 289 21.15 24.90 18.28
N LEU A 290 20.20 25.84 18.32
CA LEU A 290 19.72 26.53 17.11
C LEU A 290 20.79 27.44 16.50
N SER A 291 21.63 28.07 17.34
CA SER A 291 22.72 28.95 16.91
C SER A 291 23.78 28.23 16.07
N ASP A 292 23.99 26.93 16.34
CA ASP A 292 24.98 26.11 15.65
C ASP A 292 24.51 25.76 14.23
N ALA A 293 23.19 25.66 14.03
CA ALA A 293 22.57 25.45 12.73
C ALA A 293 22.58 26.74 11.87
N GLU A 294 22.41 27.92 12.48
CA GLU A 294 22.39 29.21 11.78
C GLU A 294 23.79 29.70 11.35
N ASN A 295 24.85 29.35 12.11
CA ASN A 295 26.22 29.78 11.84
C ASN A 295 27.22 28.61 11.81
N PRO A 296 27.10 27.68 10.85
CA PRO A 296 27.96 26.49 10.78
C PRO A 296 29.45 26.81 10.59
N ASN A 297 29.79 28.02 10.10
CA ASN A 297 31.15 28.48 9.81
C ASN A 297 31.70 29.51 10.82
N SER A 298 31.05 29.69 11.97
CA SER A 298 31.55 30.65 12.98
C SER A 298 32.94 30.23 13.47
N LYS A 299 33.87 31.18 13.63
CA LYS A 299 35.28 30.95 14.00
C LYS A 299 35.49 30.31 15.38
N GLY A 300 34.43 30.10 16.16
CA GLY A 300 34.42 29.18 17.30
C GLY A 300 33.70 27.91 16.88
N GLY A 301 34.43 26.80 16.77
CA GLY A 301 33.90 25.53 16.27
C GLY A 301 32.58 25.11 16.94
N LEU A 302 31.80 24.30 16.23
CA LEU A 302 30.56 23.66 16.69
C LEU A 302 30.65 23.32 18.18
N LYS A 303 29.83 23.97 19.01
CA LYS A 303 29.91 23.84 20.47
C LYS A 303 29.13 22.64 20.99
N GLY A 304 28.19 22.11 20.21
CA GLY A 304 27.43 20.89 20.51
C GLY A 304 27.82 19.68 19.67
N ASN A 305 27.28 18.52 20.05
CA ASN A 305 27.35 17.32 19.22
C ASN A 305 26.48 17.52 17.97
N VAL A 306 26.99 17.13 16.81
CA VAL A 306 26.25 17.15 15.55
C VAL A 306 26.07 15.71 15.08
N LEU A 307 24.83 15.32 14.83
CA LEU A 307 24.52 14.03 14.21
C LEU A 307 24.18 14.27 12.74
N ILE A 308 24.99 13.71 11.83
CA ILE A 308 24.71 13.69 10.40
C ILE A 308 24.24 12.28 10.06
N ALA A 309 22.98 12.14 9.64
CA ALA A 309 22.37 10.87 9.27
C ALA A 309 21.85 10.94 7.83
N GLY A 310 22.35 10.05 6.98
CA GLY A 310 21.76 9.75 5.69
C GLY A 310 20.60 8.75 5.81
N LEU A 311 19.89 8.56 4.70
CA LEU A 311 18.87 7.49 4.61
C LEU A 311 19.51 6.11 4.46
N VAL A 312 20.73 6.07 3.89
CA VAL A 312 21.50 4.86 3.60
C VAL A 312 22.95 5.26 3.30
N SER A 313 23.92 4.42 3.70
CA SER A 313 25.34 4.69 3.43
C SER A 313 25.69 4.37 1.97
N HIS A 314 25.22 3.22 1.47
CA HIS A 314 25.41 2.81 0.09
C HIS A 314 24.22 1.99 -0.40
N ILE A 315 23.72 2.32 -1.59
CA ILE A 315 22.70 1.53 -2.28
C ILE A 315 22.94 1.62 -3.78
N GLU A 316 23.01 0.47 -4.45
CA GLU A 316 23.23 0.41 -5.90
C GLU A 316 22.66 -0.87 -6.52
N LEU A 317 22.31 -0.81 -7.80
CA LEU A 317 21.99 -1.98 -8.60
C LEU A 317 23.28 -2.44 -9.30
N LEU A 318 23.76 -3.62 -8.94
CA LEU A 318 24.94 -4.24 -9.53
C LEU A 318 24.64 -4.75 -10.95
N ASN A 319 25.69 -4.91 -11.76
CA ASN A 319 25.59 -5.50 -13.10
C ASN A 319 25.05 -6.94 -13.08
N THR A 320 25.16 -7.63 -11.94
CA THR A 320 24.59 -8.95 -11.69
C THR A 320 23.06 -8.95 -11.57
N GLY A 321 22.44 -7.77 -11.47
CA GLY A 321 21.00 -7.59 -11.24
C GLY A 321 20.60 -7.53 -9.77
N TYR A 322 21.55 -7.70 -8.84
CA TYR A 322 21.32 -7.60 -7.40
C TYR A 322 21.40 -6.15 -6.92
N ILE A 323 20.63 -5.83 -5.89
CA ILE A 323 20.73 -4.57 -5.16
C ILE A 323 21.68 -4.77 -3.98
N LEU A 324 22.77 -4.01 -3.97
CA LEU A 324 23.69 -3.93 -2.86
C LEU A 324 23.20 -2.86 -1.89
N LEU A 325 23.06 -3.20 -0.60
CA LEU A 325 22.52 -2.31 0.43
C LEU A 325 23.44 -2.29 1.66
N ARG A 326 23.96 -1.11 2.00
CA ARG A 326 24.69 -0.84 3.25
C ARG A 326 23.93 0.22 4.07
N PRO A 327 23.38 -0.13 5.24
CA PRO A 327 22.74 0.84 6.11
C PRO A 327 23.70 1.93 6.59
N ASP A 328 23.16 3.10 6.93
CA ASP A 328 23.92 4.15 7.59
C ASP A 328 23.92 3.94 9.12
N PRO A 329 25.08 3.78 9.78
CA PRO A 329 25.13 3.67 11.25
C PRO A 329 24.47 4.85 11.98
N ALA A 330 24.55 6.07 11.43
CA ALA A 330 23.94 7.25 12.03
C ALA A 330 22.40 7.25 11.94
N MET A 331 21.83 6.56 10.94
CA MET A 331 20.39 6.35 10.85
C MET A 331 19.87 5.54 12.06
N LYS A 332 20.60 4.51 12.49
CA LYS A 332 20.26 3.74 13.70
C LYS A 332 20.22 4.64 14.93
N THR A 333 21.21 5.52 15.09
CA THR A 333 21.27 6.50 16.18
C THR A 333 20.10 7.48 16.11
N MET A 334 19.82 8.03 14.92
CA MET A 334 18.70 8.94 14.69
C MET A 334 17.36 8.31 15.15
N TYR A 335 17.12 7.04 14.83
CA TYR A 335 15.91 6.33 15.24
C TYR A 335 15.82 6.13 16.77
N ARG A 336 16.94 5.80 17.42
CA ARG A 336 16.98 5.62 18.89
C ARG A 336 16.78 6.94 19.65
N GLU A 337 17.31 8.04 19.12
CA GLU A 337 17.18 9.38 19.71
C GLU A 337 15.81 10.02 19.45
N THR A 338 15.03 9.46 18.53
CA THR A 338 13.67 9.93 18.23
C THR A 338 12.71 9.49 19.32
N CYS A 339 12.07 10.46 19.97
CA CYS A 339 11.18 10.19 21.11
C CYS A 339 9.94 9.40 20.73
N ARG A 340 9.49 9.52 19.47
CA ARG A 340 8.31 8.82 18.97
C ARG A 340 8.47 8.42 17.51
N LEU A 341 8.63 7.12 17.30
CA LEU A 341 8.58 6.51 15.99
C LEU A 341 7.13 6.25 15.56
N ILE A 342 6.94 6.16 14.25
CA ILE A 342 5.64 5.92 13.62
C ILE A 342 5.68 4.54 12.96
N PRO A 343 4.92 3.56 13.46
CA PRO A 343 4.78 2.28 12.78
C PRO A 343 3.93 2.45 11.52
N ILE A 344 4.43 1.98 10.38
CA ILE A 344 3.71 1.98 9.10
C ILE A 344 3.70 0.57 8.53
N ASN A 345 2.54 0.14 8.04
CA ASN A 345 2.43 -1.03 7.17
C ASN A 345 2.64 -0.58 5.73
N SER A 346 3.86 -0.73 5.22
CA SER A 346 4.24 -0.30 3.87
C SER A 346 3.30 -0.89 2.82
N SER A 347 2.92 -2.17 2.93
CA SER A 347 2.00 -2.82 1.98
C SER A 347 0.62 -2.13 1.91
N SER A 348 0.16 -1.50 2.99
CA SER A 348 -1.15 -0.83 3.01
C SER A 348 -1.17 0.47 2.20
N ILE A 349 -0.04 1.16 2.09
CA ILE A 349 0.05 2.47 1.41
C ILE A 349 0.76 2.39 0.06
N LEU A 350 1.61 1.38 -0.16
CA LEU A 350 2.26 1.12 -1.44
C LEU A 350 1.28 0.66 -2.53
N SER A 351 0.03 0.32 -2.18
CA SER A 351 -1.01 0.01 -3.16
C SER A 351 -1.71 1.24 -3.75
N LEU A 352 -1.39 2.45 -3.27
CA LEU A 352 -2.01 3.70 -3.72
C LEU A 352 -1.50 4.10 -5.10
N ASP A 353 -2.41 4.55 -5.95
CA ASP A 353 -2.17 4.90 -7.35
C ASP A 353 -1.82 6.38 -7.51
N HIS A 354 -2.43 7.26 -6.71
CA HIS A 354 -2.20 8.70 -6.81
C HIS A 354 -1.00 9.13 -5.95
N GLN A 355 0.00 9.80 -6.55
CA GLN A 355 1.22 10.25 -5.87
C GLN A 355 0.93 11.06 -4.58
N PHE A 356 -0.02 11.99 -4.65
CA PHE A 356 -0.44 12.78 -3.47
C PHE A 356 -1.13 11.94 -2.38
N SER A 357 -1.75 10.79 -2.71
CA SER A 357 -2.31 9.88 -1.71
C SER A 357 -1.21 9.25 -0.87
N LEU A 358 -0.11 8.84 -1.49
CA LEU A 358 1.04 8.32 -0.75
C LEU A 358 1.62 9.40 0.16
N GLN A 359 1.77 10.63 -0.35
CA GLN A 359 2.24 11.76 0.45
C GLN A 359 1.35 12.04 1.67
N LEU A 360 0.02 12.07 1.48
CA LEU A 360 -0.94 12.19 2.58
C LEU A 360 -0.85 11.01 3.55
N ALA A 361 -0.65 9.79 3.04
CA ALA A 361 -0.52 8.59 3.88
C ALA A 361 0.76 8.60 4.73
N LEU A 362 1.84 9.25 4.30
CA LEU A 362 3.03 9.45 5.13
C LEU A 362 2.81 10.53 6.20
N TRP A 363 2.06 11.58 5.87
CA TRP A 363 1.77 12.68 6.79
C TRP A 363 0.72 12.34 7.86
N ILE A 364 -0.40 11.69 7.52
CA ILE A 364 -1.52 11.43 8.44
C ILE A 364 -1.10 10.76 9.76
N PRO A 365 -0.24 9.71 9.77
CA PRO A 365 0.20 9.05 10.99
C PRO A 365 0.92 9.99 11.96
N THR A 366 1.62 11.01 11.44
CA THR A 366 2.35 12.01 12.25
C THR A 366 1.41 12.87 13.11
N LEU A 367 0.13 12.97 12.73
CA LEU A 367 -0.88 13.78 13.40
C LEU A 367 -1.50 13.09 14.62
N SER A 368 -1.46 11.76 14.65
CA SER A 368 -2.00 10.97 15.76
C SER A 368 -1.25 11.32 17.04
N THR A 369 -1.90 11.31 18.20
CA THR A 369 -1.23 11.40 19.52
C THR A 369 -1.49 10.16 20.38
N ARG A 370 -2.29 9.22 19.85
CA ARG A 370 -2.76 8.02 20.53
C ARG A 370 -2.13 6.78 19.91
N GLN A 371 -2.09 5.71 20.69
CA GLN A 371 -1.60 4.41 20.26
C GLN A 371 -2.66 3.64 19.48
N PHE A 372 -2.21 2.61 18.77
CA PHE A 372 -3.03 1.64 18.06
C PHE A 372 -4.05 0.99 18.99
N ASP A 373 -5.31 0.98 18.58
CA ASP A 373 -6.37 0.23 19.26
C ASP A 373 -6.54 -1.14 18.58
N SER A 374 -6.12 -2.19 19.27
CA SER A 374 -6.21 -3.57 18.78
C SER A 374 -7.65 -4.09 18.66
N GLN A 375 -8.62 -3.48 19.35
CA GLN A 375 -10.02 -3.90 19.27
C GLN A 375 -10.70 -3.35 18.02
N THR A 376 -10.41 -2.10 17.66
CA THR A 376 -11.02 -1.47 16.48
C THR A 376 -10.16 -1.63 15.23
N GLY A 377 -8.85 -1.84 15.40
CA GLY A 377 -7.88 -1.84 14.31
C GLY A 377 -7.75 -0.45 13.68
N TRP A 378 -7.88 0.63 14.46
CA TRP A 378 -7.75 2.01 13.99
C TRP A 378 -6.86 2.81 14.94
N VAL A 379 -6.09 3.75 14.39
CA VAL A 379 -5.37 4.77 15.15
C VAL A 379 -6.19 6.05 15.12
N MET A 380 -6.52 6.58 16.30
CA MET A 380 -7.32 7.80 16.42
C MET A 380 -6.46 9.07 16.25
N VAL A 381 -6.97 10.02 15.46
CA VAL A 381 -6.33 11.32 15.18
C VAL A 381 -7.16 12.46 15.76
N ASN A 382 -8.43 12.57 15.36
CA ASN A 382 -9.39 13.62 15.76
C ASN A 382 -8.85 15.05 15.63
N ARG A 383 -8.23 15.38 14.48
CA ARG A 383 -7.75 16.74 14.18
C ARG A 383 -8.48 17.34 13.00
N ARG A 384 -8.67 18.66 13.03
CA ARG A 384 -9.41 19.42 12.01
C ARG A 384 -8.44 20.26 11.19
N TYR A 385 -8.63 20.21 9.88
CA TYR A 385 -7.86 21.01 8.92
C TYR A 385 -8.77 21.51 7.81
N THR A 386 -8.46 22.68 7.30
CA THR A 386 -8.94 23.14 6.00
C THR A 386 -8.09 22.52 4.90
N VAL A 387 -8.62 22.53 3.67
CA VAL A 387 -7.88 22.07 2.48
C VAL A 387 -6.57 22.83 2.32
N ARG A 388 -6.60 24.13 2.62
CA ARG A 388 -5.43 25.01 2.56
C ARG A 388 -4.37 24.58 3.57
N GLU A 389 -4.73 24.35 4.83
CA GLU A 389 -3.78 23.91 5.86
C GLU A 389 -3.16 22.54 5.53
N ILE A 390 -3.93 21.61 4.95
CA ILE A 390 -3.39 20.33 4.46
C ILE A 390 -2.34 20.58 3.37
N LEU A 391 -2.66 21.44 2.40
CA LEU A 391 -1.76 21.77 1.31
C LEU A 391 -0.51 22.50 1.80
N GLU A 392 -0.62 23.45 2.74
CA GLU A 392 0.53 24.16 3.30
C GLU A 392 1.50 23.23 4.03
N GLN A 393 1.00 22.16 4.65
CA GLN A 393 1.84 21.18 5.35
C GLN A 393 2.44 20.12 4.42
N VAL A 394 1.69 19.67 3.42
CA VAL A 394 2.08 18.50 2.61
C VAL A 394 2.56 18.89 1.21
N HIS A 395 2.15 20.04 0.69
CA HIS A 395 2.54 20.55 -0.64
C HIS A 395 2.73 22.07 -0.61
N PRO A 396 3.73 22.57 0.15
CA PRO A 396 4.00 23.99 0.24
C PRO A 396 4.38 24.56 -1.14
N LEU A 397 3.79 25.69 -1.49
CA LEU A 397 4.18 26.46 -2.67
C LEU A 397 5.21 27.53 -2.28
N ASP A 398 5.96 28.00 -3.27
CA ASP A 398 6.91 29.10 -3.07
C ASP A 398 6.19 30.39 -2.63
N PRO A 399 6.88 31.28 -1.89
CA PRO A 399 6.31 32.56 -1.46
C PRO A 399 5.68 33.33 -2.62
N GLY A 400 4.43 33.79 -2.43
CA GLY A 400 3.67 34.56 -3.43
C GLY A 400 2.81 33.73 -4.39
N GLN A 401 2.92 32.40 -4.38
CA GLN A 401 2.02 31.53 -5.15
C GLN A 401 0.72 31.24 -4.41
N VAL A 402 -0.35 30.93 -5.15
CA VAL A 402 -1.69 30.69 -4.61
C VAL A 402 -2.24 29.33 -5.05
N TYR A 403 -2.83 28.59 -4.11
CA TYR A 403 -3.47 27.31 -4.39
C TYR A 403 -4.68 27.44 -5.32
N GLN A 404 -4.55 26.85 -6.51
CA GLN A 404 -5.59 26.75 -7.53
C GLN A 404 -6.60 25.60 -7.28
N SER A 405 -7.68 25.58 -8.07
CA SER A 405 -8.72 24.53 -8.03
C SER A 405 -8.19 23.13 -8.32
N SER A 406 -7.13 23.01 -9.13
CA SER A 406 -6.41 21.76 -9.40
C SER A 406 -5.83 21.13 -8.13
N HIS A 407 -5.18 21.92 -7.26
CA HIS A 407 -4.65 21.44 -5.97
C HIS A 407 -5.77 20.96 -5.04
N ARG A 408 -6.93 21.63 -5.05
CA ARG A 408 -8.10 21.17 -4.30
C ARG A 408 -8.61 19.83 -4.83
N LYS A 409 -8.65 19.66 -6.16
CA LYS A 409 -9.04 18.38 -6.79
C LYS A 409 -8.05 17.28 -6.43
N MET A 410 -6.75 17.59 -6.37
CA MET A 410 -5.70 16.69 -5.92
C MET A 410 -5.95 16.17 -4.50
N VAL A 411 -6.25 17.08 -3.55
CA VAL A 411 -6.61 16.70 -2.16
C VAL A 411 -7.88 15.85 -2.13
N HIS A 412 -8.91 16.21 -2.91
CA HIS A 412 -10.17 15.46 -2.97
C HIS A 412 -9.95 14.04 -3.48
N CYS A 413 -9.26 13.88 -4.61
CA CYS A 413 -8.94 12.57 -5.19
C CYS A 413 -8.13 11.72 -4.20
N ALA A 414 -7.14 12.31 -3.54
CA ALA A 414 -6.28 11.58 -2.63
C ALA A 414 -6.99 11.13 -1.34
N LEU A 415 -7.79 12.01 -0.74
CA LEU A 415 -8.61 11.64 0.41
C LEU A 415 -9.65 10.57 0.03
N LEU A 416 -10.28 10.71 -1.14
CA LEU A 416 -11.24 9.73 -1.63
C LEU A 416 -10.59 8.35 -1.78
N GLU A 417 -9.42 8.28 -2.40
CA GLU A 417 -8.68 7.02 -2.56
C GLU A 417 -8.35 6.38 -1.21
N LEU A 418 -7.82 7.14 -0.26
CA LEU A 418 -7.52 6.63 1.09
C LEU A 418 -8.77 6.11 1.81
N ILE A 419 -9.92 6.74 1.61
CA ILE A 419 -11.21 6.31 2.17
C ILE A 419 -11.69 5.03 1.47
N GLU A 420 -11.64 4.96 0.14
CA GLU A 420 -12.06 3.80 -0.66
C GLU A 420 -11.21 2.56 -0.39
N ARG A 421 -9.92 2.76 -0.09
CA ARG A 421 -8.98 1.71 0.32
C ARG A 421 -9.17 1.30 1.79
N ASP A 422 -10.12 1.89 2.52
CA ASP A 422 -10.38 1.67 3.95
C ASP A 422 -9.18 2.01 4.85
N VAL A 423 -8.36 2.96 4.41
CA VAL A 423 -7.16 3.43 5.11
C VAL A 423 -7.49 4.63 6.01
N LEU A 424 -8.52 5.41 5.66
CA LEU A 424 -8.84 6.68 6.31
C LEU A 424 -10.34 6.81 6.62
N LYS A 425 -10.65 7.38 7.80
CA LYS A 425 -11.98 7.86 8.15
C LYS A 425 -11.93 9.34 8.45
N ILE A 426 -12.87 10.10 7.90
CA ILE A 426 -12.97 11.54 8.10
C ILE A 426 -14.38 11.94 8.51
N ASN A 427 -14.54 13.15 9.03
CA ASN A 427 -15.81 13.86 8.97
C ASN A 427 -15.68 15.11 8.13
N VAL A 428 -16.75 15.45 7.44
CA VAL A 428 -16.86 16.67 6.66
C VAL A 428 -18.13 17.39 7.07
N MET A 429 -18.08 18.72 7.10
CA MET A 429 -19.27 19.55 7.26
C MET A 429 -19.95 19.68 5.90
N GLN A 430 -21.15 19.11 5.76
CA GLN A 430 -22.02 19.25 4.59
C GLN A 430 -23.33 19.90 5.05
N ASP A 431 -23.68 21.04 4.45
CA ASP A 431 -24.94 21.76 4.72
C ASP A 431 -25.21 22.02 6.22
N GLY A 432 -24.16 22.32 6.98
CA GLY A 432 -24.24 22.59 8.43
C GLY A 432 -24.25 21.33 9.32
N ALA A 433 -24.33 20.14 8.74
CA ALA A 433 -24.27 18.86 9.46
C ALA A 433 -22.88 18.21 9.35
N ARG A 434 -22.44 17.56 10.43
CA ARG A 434 -21.22 16.75 10.44
C ARG A 434 -21.54 15.36 9.90
N VAL A 435 -21.00 15.03 8.73
CA VAL A 435 -21.17 13.73 8.09
C VAL A 435 -19.89 12.91 8.25
N ARG A 436 -20.01 11.70 8.80
CA ARG A 436 -18.91 10.74 8.86
C ARG A 436 -18.76 10.05 7.51
N ILE A 437 -17.54 10.07 6.96
CA ILE A 437 -17.19 9.43 5.71
C ILE A 437 -16.16 8.32 5.98
N ASP A 438 -16.46 7.14 5.46
CA ASP A 438 -15.65 5.93 5.46
C ASP A 438 -15.81 5.16 4.15
N SER A 439 -15.17 3.99 4.05
CA SER A 439 -15.21 3.13 2.86
C SER A 439 -16.62 2.71 2.43
N GLN A 440 -17.61 2.70 3.34
CA GLN A 440 -18.98 2.29 3.03
C GLN A 440 -19.80 3.40 2.37
N ASN A 441 -19.41 4.66 2.56
CA ASN A 441 -20.13 5.82 2.04
C ASN A 441 -19.20 6.84 1.36
N SER A 442 -18.04 6.40 0.87
CA SER A 442 -17.05 7.20 0.16
C SER A 442 -17.65 7.98 -1.02
N LEU A 443 -18.68 7.44 -1.67
CA LEU A 443 -19.39 8.09 -2.78
C LEU A 443 -20.12 9.38 -2.37
N LEU A 444 -20.43 9.55 -1.09
CA LEU A 444 -21.01 10.81 -0.56
C LEU A 444 -19.94 11.88 -0.34
N PHE A 445 -18.66 11.52 -0.48
CA PHE A 445 -17.56 12.42 -0.24
C PHE A 445 -17.38 13.40 -1.40
N THR A 446 -17.85 14.61 -1.16
CA THR A 446 -17.49 15.78 -1.95
C THR A 446 -16.79 16.75 -1.03
N LEU A 447 -15.61 17.21 -1.44
CA LEU A 447 -14.91 18.27 -0.73
C LEU A 447 -15.72 19.56 -0.90
N PRO A 448 -16.26 20.19 0.16
CA PRO A 448 -16.91 21.49 0.03
C PRO A 448 -15.89 22.59 -0.36
N LYS A 449 -16.34 23.84 -0.56
CA LYS A 449 -15.51 25.02 -0.92
C LYS A 449 -14.19 25.09 -0.11
N SER A 450 -13.18 25.84 -0.55
CA SER A 450 -11.83 25.89 0.05
C SER A 450 -11.75 26.06 1.59
N ARG A 451 -12.78 26.65 2.21
CA ARG A 451 -12.92 26.80 3.69
C ARG A 451 -13.54 25.57 4.38
N ALA A 452 -13.74 24.47 3.67
CA ALA A 452 -14.29 23.26 4.23
C ALA A 452 -13.36 22.71 5.32
N ILE A 453 -13.95 22.47 6.49
CA ILE A 453 -13.25 21.83 7.60
C ILE A 453 -13.40 20.31 7.43
N ILE A 454 -12.26 19.65 7.33
CA ILE A 454 -12.11 18.20 7.26
C ILE A 454 -11.56 17.76 8.61
N GLU A 455 -12.31 16.91 9.32
CA GLU A 455 -11.84 16.28 10.53
C GLU A 455 -11.27 14.91 10.20
N ILE A 456 -9.96 14.74 10.32
CA ILE A 456 -9.29 13.44 10.22
C ILE A 456 -9.60 12.69 11.52
N VAL A 457 -10.42 11.64 11.44
CA VAL A 457 -10.91 10.90 12.62
C VAL A 457 -9.93 9.82 13.02
N SER A 458 -9.62 8.92 12.09
CA SER A 458 -8.80 7.75 12.35
C SER A 458 -8.19 7.18 11.07
N HIS A 459 -7.07 6.49 11.18
CA HIS A 459 -6.42 5.80 10.07
C HIS A 459 -6.06 4.34 10.38
N ARG A 460 -5.78 3.57 9.33
CA ARG A 460 -5.36 2.16 9.36
C ARG A 460 -3.92 1.92 8.90
N ILE A 461 -3.19 2.99 8.60
CA ILE A 461 -1.81 2.94 8.08
C ILE A 461 -0.84 2.17 9.01
N SER A 462 -1.07 2.21 10.33
CA SER A 462 -0.26 1.53 11.34
C SER A 462 -0.83 0.17 11.77
N HIS A 463 -1.73 -0.42 10.98
CA HIS A 463 -2.34 -1.72 11.28
C HIS A 463 -1.46 -2.88 10.76
N SER A 464 -1.27 -3.93 11.55
CA SER A 464 -0.41 -5.06 11.17
C SER A 464 -0.93 -5.85 9.98
N GLU A 465 -2.25 -6.02 9.84
CA GLU A 465 -2.86 -6.63 8.66
C GLU A 465 -3.17 -5.58 7.60
N SER A 466 -2.72 -5.78 6.37
CA SER A 466 -3.24 -5.03 5.22
C SER A 466 -4.54 -5.68 4.72
N ARG A 467 -5.44 -4.89 4.11
CA ARG A 467 -6.67 -5.42 3.50
C ARG A 467 -6.36 -6.53 2.49
N HIS A 468 -5.27 -6.39 1.73
CA HIS A 468 -4.83 -7.37 0.75
C HIS A 468 -4.31 -8.65 1.40
N GLN A 469 -3.60 -8.58 2.53
CA GLN A 469 -3.22 -9.76 3.30
C GLN A 469 -4.45 -10.48 3.88
N ARG A 470 -5.45 -9.75 4.38
CA ARG A 470 -6.70 -10.36 4.85
C ARG A 470 -7.43 -11.09 3.72
N VAL A 471 -7.50 -10.48 2.54
CA VAL A 471 -8.07 -11.12 1.34
C VAL A 471 -7.21 -12.29 0.86
N LYS A 472 -5.88 -12.19 0.90
CA LYS A 472 -4.93 -13.26 0.52
C LYS A 472 -4.91 -14.43 1.51
N GLN A 473 -4.99 -14.20 2.81
CA GLN A 473 -5.15 -15.25 3.83
C GLN A 473 -6.47 -15.98 3.65
N LEU A 474 -7.57 -15.22 3.48
CA LEU A 474 -8.87 -15.77 3.08
C LEU A 474 -8.84 -16.51 1.73
N SER A 475 -7.80 -16.30 0.91
CA SER A 475 -7.61 -17.01 -0.36
C SER A 475 -6.70 -18.22 -0.26
N ALA A 476 -5.64 -18.14 0.56
CA ALA A 476 -4.69 -19.22 0.78
C ALA A 476 -5.31 -20.36 1.59
N ASP A 477 -6.17 -20.02 2.57
CA ASP A 477 -6.95 -20.99 3.35
C ASP A 477 -8.01 -21.72 2.50
N VAL A 478 -8.29 -21.22 1.29
CA VAL A 478 -9.33 -21.74 0.39
C VAL A 478 -8.73 -22.60 -0.73
N LEU A 479 -7.49 -22.32 -1.15
CA LEU A 479 -6.75 -23.08 -2.17
C LEU A 479 -6.17 -24.40 -1.66
N ASP A 480 -6.39 -24.75 -0.39
CA ASP A 480 -6.15 -26.11 0.08
C ASP A 480 -7.19 -27.04 -0.57
N TYR A 481 -6.75 -27.97 -1.43
CA TYR A 481 -7.60 -28.85 -2.25
C TYR A 481 -8.59 -29.73 -1.44
N ASN A 482 -8.47 -29.72 -0.12
CA ASN A 482 -9.32 -30.42 0.84
C ASN A 482 -10.40 -29.55 1.52
N SER A 483 -10.54 -28.27 1.13
CA SER A 483 -11.54 -27.38 1.70
C SER A 483 -12.97 -27.85 1.35
N SER A 484 -13.81 -28.06 2.39
CA SER A 484 -15.17 -28.58 2.19
C SER A 484 -16.04 -27.60 1.38
N SER A 485 -17.01 -28.11 0.60
CA SER A 485 -17.94 -27.27 -0.18
C SER A 485 -18.70 -26.24 0.66
N LYS A 486 -18.87 -26.48 1.97
CA LYS A 486 -19.44 -25.51 2.92
C LYS A 486 -18.50 -24.33 3.21
N VAL A 487 -17.20 -24.59 3.35
CA VAL A 487 -16.18 -23.56 3.58
C VAL A 487 -16.05 -22.69 2.33
N LEU A 488 -15.93 -23.31 1.15
CA LEU A 488 -15.94 -22.63 -0.14
C LEU A 488 -17.18 -21.72 -0.31
N ALA A 489 -18.38 -22.24 -0.03
CA ALA A 489 -19.61 -21.45 -0.11
C ALA A 489 -19.62 -20.27 0.89
N SER A 490 -19.09 -20.45 2.11
CA SER A 490 -19.01 -19.37 3.09
C SER A 490 -18.05 -18.25 2.65
N THR A 491 -16.88 -18.61 2.10
CA THR A 491 -15.89 -17.65 1.60
C THR A 491 -16.44 -16.85 0.42
N ILE A 492 -17.08 -17.51 -0.54
CA ILE A 492 -17.72 -16.81 -1.66
C ILE A 492 -18.81 -15.86 -1.13
N SER A 493 -19.58 -16.27 -0.12
CA SER A 493 -20.60 -15.41 0.50
C SER A 493 -19.97 -14.14 1.11
N ASP A 494 -18.84 -14.27 1.79
CA ASP A 494 -18.17 -13.14 2.43
C ASP A 494 -17.47 -12.21 1.41
N LEU A 495 -16.89 -12.76 0.35
CA LEU A 495 -16.39 -11.99 -0.79
C LEU A 495 -17.51 -11.19 -1.45
N LEU A 496 -18.68 -11.80 -1.68
CA LEU A 496 -19.83 -11.11 -2.26
C LEU A 496 -20.44 -10.06 -1.32
N LYS A 497 -20.39 -10.27 0.00
CA LYS A 497 -20.81 -9.27 1.01
C LYS A 497 -19.84 -8.08 1.09
N SER A 498 -18.58 -8.27 0.73
CA SER A 498 -17.57 -7.21 0.70
C SER A 498 -17.80 -6.18 -0.42
N ILE A 499 -18.63 -6.50 -1.41
CA ILE A 499 -19.08 -5.57 -2.44
C ILE A 499 -20.12 -4.63 -1.83
N SER A 500 -19.84 -3.32 -1.80
CA SER A 500 -20.73 -2.32 -1.22
C SER A 500 -21.90 -2.00 -2.17
N TRP A 501 -23.12 -2.03 -1.64
CA TRP A 501 -24.37 -1.78 -2.38
C TRP A 501 -25.19 -0.61 -1.77
N LYS A 502 -24.59 0.37 -1.08
CA LYS A 502 -25.36 1.50 -0.51
C LYS A 502 -25.29 2.73 -1.43
N GLY A 503 -26.46 3.33 -1.72
CA GLY A 503 -26.61 4.54 -2.58
C GLY A 503 -27.59 4.43 -3.76
N LEU A 504 -28.41 3.38 -3.84
CA LEU A 504 -29.04 2.93 -5.09
C LEU A 504 -30.44 3.49 -5.36
N ARG A 505 -30.62 4.19 -6.49
CA ARG A 505 -31.91 4.21 -7.19
C ARG A 505 -31.86 3.64 -8.62
N GLN A 506 -30.77 3.73 -9.39
CA GLN A 506 -30.70 3.19 -10.77
C GLN A 506 -29.33 2.60 -11.14
N SER A 507 -29.33 1.67 -12.10
CA SER A 507 -28.14 1.03 -12.71
C SER A 507 -27.79 1.74 -14.02
N ASP A 508 -26.81 2.65 -13.98
CA ASP A 508 -26.30 3.32 -15.18
C ASP A 508 -25.04 2.62 -15.72
N ALA A 509 -24.81 2.69 -17.03
CA ALA A 509 -23.63 2.08 -17.68
C ALA A 509 -22.29 2.55 -17.08
N LEU A 510 -22.21 3.84 -16.73
CA LEU A 510 -21.04 4.44 -16.05
C LEU A 510 -20.83 3.92 -14.62
N PHE A 511 -21.85 3.33 -13.99
CA PHE A 511 -21.73 2.68 -12.69
C PHE A 511 -21.17 1.27 -12.82
N VAL A 512 -21.67 0.49 -13.78
CA VAL A 512 -21.15 -0.87 -14.04
C VAL A 512 -19.66 -0.80 -14.40
N GLU A 513 -19.25 0.16 -15.22
CA GLU A 513 -17.84 0.37 -15.58
C GLU A 513 -16.95 0.77 -14.37
N ARG A 514 -17.47 1.56 -13.44
CA ARG A 514 -16.73 1.98 -12.24
C ARG A 514 -16.60 0.84 -11.22
N MET A 515 -17.69 0.14 -10.96
CA MET A 515 -17.71 -0.99 -10.03
C MET A 515 -16.94 -2.18 -10.58
N SER A 516 -16.98 -2.42 -11.89
CA SER A 516 -16.21 -3.48 -12.54
C SER A 516 -14.72 -3.25 -12.37
N LYS A 517 -14.24 -2.00 -12.48
CA LYS A 517 -12.85 -1.63 -12.18
C LYS A 517 -12.51 -1.77 -10.69
N GLN A 518 -13.35 -1.23 -9.80
CA GLN A 518 -13.11 -1.22 -8.36
C GLN A 518 -13.07 -2.62 -7.73
N TYR A 519 -13.94 -3.52 -8.19
CA TYR A 519 -14.09 -4.86 -7.62
C TYR A 519 -13.56 -5.96 -8.56
N ALA A 520 -12.83 -5.63 -9.62
CA ALA A 520 -12.36 -6.57 -10.64
C ALA A 520 -11.72 -7.83 -10.05
N THR A 521 -10.78 -7.64 -9.12
CA THR A 521 -10.05 -8.72 -8.44
C THR A 521 -10.94 -9.57 -7.55
N THR A 522 -11.91 -8.95 -6.87
CA THR A 522 -12.88 -9.65 -6.02
C THR A 522 -13.86 -10.46 -6.86
N ILE A 523 -14.27 -9.93 -8.01
CA ILE A 523 -15.21 -10.55 -8.93
C ILE A 523 -14.55 -11.71 -9.67
N HIS A 524 -13.33 -11.56 -10.18
CA HIS A 524 -12.58 -12.66 -10.79
C HIS A 524 -12.40 -13.82 -9.82
N LYS A 525 -11.90 -13.53 -8.61
CA LYS A 525 -11.72 -14.55 -7.58
C LYS A 525 -13.03 -15.21 -7.15
N SER A 526 -14.12 -14.43 -7.06
CA SER A 526 -15.44 -15.01 -6.79
C SER A 526 -15.88 -15.91 -7.95
N GLY A 527 -15.60 -15.54 -9.20
CA GLY A 527 -15.87 -16.34 -10.40
C GLY A 527 -15.11 -17.67 -10.42
N GLU A 528 -13.80 -17.64 -10.17
CA GLU A 528 -12.94 -18.83 -10.04
C GLU A 528 -13.48 -19.79 -8.96
N LEU A 529 -13.76 -19.27 -7.76
CA LEU A 529 -14.26 -20.10 -6.65
C LEU A 529 -15.69 -20.63 -6.90
N ILE A 530 -16.52 -19.88 -7.63
CA ILE A 530 -17.85 -20.36 -8.05
C ILE A 530 -17.72 -21.49 -9.06
N ALA A 531 -16.76 -21.40 -9.99
CA ALA A 531 -16.48 -22.46 -10.95
C ALA A 531 -15.96 -23.73 -10.24
N GLU A 532 -15.03 -23.58 -9.30
CA GLU A 532 -14.50 -24.67 -8.48
C GLU A 532 -15.60 -25.31 -7.60
N LEU A 533 -16.45 -24.50 -6.97
CA LEU A 533 -17.58 -25.01 -6.19
C LEU A 533 -18.58 -25.76 -7.08
N ASN A 534 -18.76 -25.32 -8.32
CA ASN A 534 -19.63 -26.01 -9.29
C ASN A 534 -19.08 -27.37 -9.73
N GLU A 535 -17.76 -27.47 -9.93
CA GLU A 535 -17.10 -28.75 -10.24
C GLU A 535 -17.22 -29.74 -9.07
N ARG A 536 -17.20 -29.25 -7.82
CA ARG A 536 -17.29 -30.08 -6.61
C ARG A 536 -18.73 -30.43 -6.21
N ASP A 537 -19.62 -29.43 -6.18
CA ASP A 537 -21.03 -29.54 -5.78
C ASP A 537 -21.86 -28.42 -6.44
N GLU A 538 -22.33 -28.68 -7.65
CA GLU A 538 -23.21 -27.78 -8.41
C GLU A 538 -24.44 -27.32 -7.59
N LEU A 539 -25.02 -28.19 -6.75
CA LEU A 539 -26.18 -27.85 -5.92
C LEU A 539 -25.80 -26.88 -4.80
N ALA A 540 -24.59 -26.93 -4.25
CA ALA A 540 -24.09 -25.94 -3.31
C ALA A 540 -23.86 -24.58 -3.99
N ALA A 541 -23.29 -24.55 -5.20
CA ALA A 541 -23.12 -23.32 -5.98
C ALA A 541 -24.46 -22.65 -6.29
N ILE A 542 -25.47 -23.43 -6.72
CA ILE A 542 -26.83 -22.95 -6.97
C ILE A 542 -27.48 -22.42 -5.68
N ARG A 543 -27.36 -23.14 -4.55
CA ARG A 543 -27.91 -22.72 -3.26
C ARG A 543 -27.29 -21.40 -2.79
N LEU A 544 -25.98 -21.27 -2.90
CA LEU A 544 -25.24 -20.05 -2.59
C LEU A 544 -25.77 -18.86 -3.39
N LEU A 545 -25.84 -18.98 -4.72
CA LEU A 545 -26.32 -17.89 -5.58
C LEU A 545 -27.79 -17.54 -5.30
N ARG A 546 -28.63 -18.50 -4.88
CA ARG A 546 -30.03 -18.24 -4.48
C ARG A 546 -30.14 -17.35 -3.24
N THR A 547 -29.18 -17.41 -2.30
CA THR A 547 -29.19 -16.59 -1.07
C THR A 547 -29.05 -15.09 -1.36
N ILE A 548 -28.63 -14.72 -2.57
CA ILE A 548 -28.48 -13.33 -3.00
C ILE A 548 -29.87 -12.71 -3.21
N VAL A 549 -30.10 -11.60 -2.50
CA VAL A 549 -31.37 -10.85 -2.51
C VAL A 549 -31.77 -10.48 -3.94
N ALA A 550 -33.03 -10.72 -4.31
CA ALA A 550 -33.54 -10.56 -5.67
C ALA A 550 -33.23 -9.18 -6.29
N GLY A 551 -33.36 -8.09 -5.52
CA GLY A 551 -33.05 -6.73 -5.97
C GLY A 551 -31.56 -6.44 -6.24
N ARG A 552 -30.65 -7.39 -5.95
CA ARG A 552 -29.21 -7.30 -6.25
C ARG A 552 -28.77 -8.18 -7.41
N ARG A 553 -29.59 -9.15 -7.85
CA ARG A 553 -29.22 -10.17 -8.85
C ARG A 553 -28.88 -9.57 -10.22
N GLN A 554 -29.72 -8.65 -10.71
CA GLN A 554 -29.48 -7.98 -11.99
C GLN A 554 -28.14 -7.22 -12.00
N ARG A 555 -27.89 -6.42 -10.95
CA ARG A 555 -26.66 -5.63 -10.82
C ARG A 555 -25.42 -6.49 -10.65
N LEU A 556 -25.53 -7.58 -9.88
CA LEU A 556 -24.44 -8.55 -9.74
C LEU A 556 -24.16 -9.26 -11.07
N GLY A 557 -25.21 -9.60 -11.83
CA GLY A 557 -25.08 -10.17 -13.17
C GLY A 557 -24.41 -9.23 -14.17
N GLU A 558 -24.79 -7.96 -14.20
CA GLU A 558 -24.16 -6.94 -15.04
C GLU A 558 -22.68 -6.72 -14.65
N LEU A 559 -22.39 -6.70 -13.35
CA LEU A 559 -21.05 -6.52 -12.80
C LEU A 559 -20.12 -7.70 -13.12
N PHE A 560 -20.58 -8.93 -12.89
CA PHE A 560 -19.84 -10.15 -13.25
C PHE A 560 -19.71 -10.30 -14.76
N GLY A 561 -20.74 -9.94 -15.52
CA GLY A 561 -20.71 -9.97 -16.98
C GLY A 561 -19.72 -8.98 -17.60
N ALA A 562 -19.41 -7.88 -16.91
CA ALA A 562 -18.42 -6.88 -17.31
C ALA A 562 -16.97 -7.25 -16.97
N VAL A 563 -16.75 -8.13 -15.99
CA VAL A 563 -15.41 -8.49 -15.50
C VAL A 563 -14.98 -9.89 -15.94
N LEU A 564 -15.85 -10.90 -15.82
CA LEU A 564 -15.51 -12.27 -16.18
C LEU A 564 -15.39 -12.44 -17.70
N VAL A 565 -14.45 -13.30 -18.12
CA VAL A 565 -14.17 -13.64 -19.52
C VAL A 565 -13.98 -15.17 -19.62
N GLY A 566 -14.29 -15.78 -20.77
CA GLY A 566 -14.04 -17.21 -20.99
C GLY A 566 -14.96 -18.15 -20.20
N SER A 567 -14.43 -19.30 -19.78
CA SER A 567 -15.16 -20.40 -19.15
C SER A 567 -15.83 -20.01 -17.81
N GLU A 568 -15.18 -19.16 -17.01
CA GLU A 568 -15.74 -18.64 -15.76
C GLU A 568 -17.04 -17.87 -15.99
N LYS A 569 -17.09 -17.06 -17.05
CA LYS A 569 -18.29 -16.29 -17.43
C LYS A 569 -19.42 -17.23 -17.85
N GLU A 570 -19.10 -18.26 -18.62
CA GLU A 570 -20.07 -19.26 -19.09
C GLU A 570 -20.66 -20.05 -17.91
N ILE A 571 -19.81 -20.54 -17.01
CA ILE A 571 -20.23 -21.28 -15.80
C ILE A 571 -21.08 -20.38 -14.91
N PHE A 572 -20.66 -19.13 -14.68
CA PHE A 572 -21.44 -18.17 -13.92
C PHE A 572 -22.80 -17.88 -14.56
N ASN A 573 -22.85 -17.67 -15.88
CA ASN A 573 -24.10 -17.46 -16.60
C ASN A 573 -25.03 -18.68 -16.52
N GLN A 574 -24.51 -19.91 -16.65
CA GLN A 574 -25.29 -21.14 -16.51
C GLN A 574 -25.84 -21.31 -15.09
N LEU A 575 -25.01 -21.09 -14.07
CA LEU A 575 -25.41 -21.20 -12.67
C LEU A 575 -26.43 -20.15 -12.27
N THR A 576 -26.26 -18.90 -12.71
CA THR A 576 -27.24 -17.83 -12.46
C THR A 576 -28.54 -18.07 -13.24
N ALA A 577 -28.45 -18.64 -14.44
CA ALA A 577 -29.61 -19.13 -15.19
C ALA A 577 -30.29 -20.35 -14.53
N LYS A 578 -29.66 -21.04 -13.57
CA LYS A 578 -30.28 -22.11 -12.75
C LYS A 578 -30.73 -21.60 -11.36
N ALA A 579 -30.03 -20.60 -10.82
CA ALA A 579 -30.23 -20.09 -9.46
C ALA A 579 -31.23 -18.93 -9.40
N TRP A 580 -31.22 -18.02 -10.39
CA TRP A 580 -31.97 -16.76 -10.37
C TRP A 580 -33.19 -16.76 -11.28
N THR A 581 -33.25 -17.68 -12.24
CA THR A 581 -34.46 -18.00 -13.00
C THR A 581 -35.51 -18.72 -12.16
N VAL A 582 -35.24 -19.02 -10.88
CA VAL A 582 -36.25 -19.47 -9.90
C VAL A 582 -37.13 -18.29 -9.41
N GLY A 583 -37.18 -17.18 -10.15
CA GLY A 583 -38.33 -16.27 -10.22
C GLY A 583 -39.33 -16.65 -11.33
N LYS A 584 -39.00 -17.65 -12.13
CA LYS A 584 -39.86 -18.43 -13.02
C LYS A 584 -39.69 -19.93 -12.72
N SER A 585 -39.70 -20.31 -11.44
CA SER A 585 -40.71 -21.31 -11.14
C SER A 585 -42.02 -20.58 -11.42
N ALA A 586 -42.52 -20.68 -12.65
CA ALA A 586 -43.94 -20.72 -12.77
C ALA A 586 -44.35 -21.81 -11.75
N PRO A 587 -45.08 -21.52 -10.65
CA PRO A 587 -46.07 -22.52 -10.28
C PRO A 587 -46.78 -22.81 -11.61
N PRO A 588 -47.00 -24.09 -11.97
CA PRO A 588 -47.55 -24.46 -13.27
C PRO A 588 -48.58 -23.40 -13.63
N THR A 589 -48.37 -22.69 -14.74
CA THR A 589 -48.99 -21.37 -15.00
C THR A 589 -50.53 -21.41 -15.01
N ASN A 590 -51.11 -22.59 -14.75
CA ASN A 590 -52.51 -22.92 -14.55
C ASN A 590 -52.74 -23.61 -13.18
N CYS A 591 -52.30 -23.04 -12.05
CA CYS A 591 -52.77 -23.50 -10.74
C CYS A 591 -54.01 -22.69 -10.37
N ARG A 592 -55.17 -23.32 -10.46
CA ARG A 592 -56.49 -22.74 -10.17
C ARG A 592 -56.54 -21.96 -8.84
N LEU A 593 -55.79 -22.39 -7.82
CA LEU A 593 -55.61 -21.68 -6.55
C LEU A 593 -55.11 -20.24 -6.74
N ARG A 594 -54.14 -20.02 -7.63
CA ARG A 594 -53.56 -18.69 -7.89
C ARG A 594 -54.53 -17.80 -8.67
N GLU A 595 -55.28 -18.37 -9.62
CA GLU A 595 -56.29 -17.64 -10.38
C GLU A 595 -57.39 -17.11 -9.46
N ILE A 596 -57.88 -17.95 -8.55
CA ILE A 596 -58.86 -17.58 -7.54
C ILE A 596 -58.31 -16.45 -6.65
N LEU A 597 -57.05 -16.52 -6.21
CA LEU A 597 -56.48 -15.44 -5.40
C LEU A 597 -56.35 -14.11 -6.13
N LEU A 598 -56.14 -14.12 -7.44
CA LEU A 598 -56.03 -12.89 -8.23
C LEU A 598 -57.39 -12.26 -8.51
N SER A 599 -58.45 -13.07 -8.60
CA SER A 599 -59.82 -12.58 -8.79
C SER A 599 -60.43 -11.98 -7.52
N LEU A 600 -59.93 -12.34 -6.34
CA LEU A 600 -60.37 -11.77 -5.06
C LEU A 600 -59.81 -10.37 -4.82
N PRO A 601 -60.62 -9.41 -4.33
CA PRO A 601 -60.15 -8.07 -3.99
C PRO A 601 -59.16 -8.08 -2.83
N THR A 602 -58.33 -7.04 -2.73
CA THR A 602 -57.39 -6.88 -1.61
C THR A 602 -58.09 -6.39 -0.35
N GLU A 603 -57.55 -6.71 0.82
CA GLU A 603 -58.09 -6.33 2.14
C GLU A 603 -58.32 -4.83 2.28
N LYS A 604 -57.52 -3.99 1.59
CA LYS A 604 -57.66 -2.52 1.58
C LYS A 604 -58.84 -2.01 0.77
N SER A 605 -59.34 -2.80 -0.19
CA SER A 605 -60.46 -2.45 -1.07
C SER A 605 -61.79 -3.08 -0.63
N ILE A 606 -61.80 -3.80 0.49
CA ILE A 606 -63.00 -4.42 1.05
C ILE A 606 -63.55 -3.50 2.14
N HIS A 607 -64.76 -2.98 1.95
CA HIS A 607 -65.44 -2.11 2.90
C HIS A 607 -66.39 -2.87 3.84
N ASP A 608 -67.00 -3.97 3.38
CA ASP A 608 -67.80 -4.89 4.19
C ASP A 608 -67.38 -6.35 3.92
N TYR A 609 -66.83 -6.98 4.96
CA TYR A 609 -66.31 -8.34 4.90
C TYR A 609 -67.41 -9.42 4.86
N LYS A 610 -68.63 -9.12 5.32
CA LYS A 610 -69.76 -10.08 5.22
C LYS A 610 -70.29 -10.15 3.79
N THR A 611 -70.46 -8.99 3.16
CA THR A 611 -70.91 -8.90 1.77
C THR A 611 -69.86 -9.47 0.82
N TRP A 612 -68.57 -9.19 1.05
CA TRP A 612 -67.45 -9.83 0.33
C TRP A 612 -67.47 -11.37 0.42
N ALA A 613 -67.69 -11.92 1.62
CA ALA A 613 -67.75 -13.37 1.82
C ALA A 613 -68.95 -14.01 1.12
N HIS A 614 -70.06 -13.27 0.97
CA HIS A 614 -71.22 -13.72 0.21
C HIS A 614 -71.00 -13.64 -1.32
N GLU A 615 -70.49 -12.52 -1.81
CA GLU A 615 -70.24 -12.28 -3.25
C GLU A 615 -69.17 -13.20 -3.85
N HIS A 616 -68.16 -13.57 -3.05
CA HIS A 616 -67.07 -14.43 -3.49
C HIS A 616 -67.10 -15.83 -2.87
N GLY A 617 -68.20 -16.21 -2.22
CA GLY A 617 -68.32 -17.45 -1.46
C GLY A 617 -67.95 -18.71 -2.27
N SER A 618 -68.41 -18.80 -3.51
CA SER A 618 -68.11 -19.93 -4.41
C SER A 618 -66.61 -20.07 -4.71
N LEU A 619 -65.91 -18.95 -4.90
CA LEU A 619 -64.47 -18.93 -5.15
C LEU A 619 -63.68 -19.28 -3.87
N ILE A 620 -64.16 -18.81 -2.71
CA ILE A 620 -63.55 -19.12 -1.41
C ILE A 620 -63.68 -20.62 -1.11
N GLU A 621 -64.85 -21.20 -1.32
CA GLU A 621 -65.09 -22.64 -1.13
C GLU A 621 -64.23 -23.48 -2.09
N GLU A 622 -64.17 -23.10 -3.36
CA GLU A 622 -63.32 -23.75 -4.37
C GLU A 622 -61.83 -23.69 -3.97
N PHE A 623 -61.37 -22.54 -3.47
CA PHE A 623 -59.99 -22.40 -3.00
C PHE A 623 -59.70 -23.32 -1.80
N ILE A 624 -60.62 -23.39 -0.82
CA ILE A 624 -60.45 -24.24 0.36
C ILE A 624 -60.42 -25.73 -0.03
N ALA A 625 -61.34 -26.15 -0.91
CA ALA A 625 -61.39 -27.52 -1.41
C ALA A 625 -60.07 -27.90 -2.11
N LEU A 626 -59.57 -27.03 -2.99
CA LEU A 626 -58.31 -27.27 -3.68
C LEU A 626 -57.09 -27.22 -2.75
N ALA A 627 -57.08 -26.33 -1.75
CA ALA A 627 -55.96 -26.15 -0.83
C ALA A 627 -55.86 -27.26 0.23
N THR A 628 -56.92 -28.03 0.45
CA THR A 628 -56.95 -29.11 1.45
C THR A 628 -56.55 -30.48 0.89
N LEU A 629 -56.49 -30.62 -0.44
CA LEU A 629 -55.98 -31.79 -1.16
C LEU A 629 -54.46 -31.96 -0.98
N GLU A 630 -54.02 -33.19 -0.71
CA GLU A 630 -52.60 -33.50 -0.48
C GLU A 630 -51.71 -33.21 -1.70
N GLU A 631 -52.21 -33.52 -2.90
CA GLU A 631 -51.54 -33.23 -4.18
C GLU A 631 -51.23 -31.74 -4.39
N ASN A 632 -52.00 -30.85 -3.74
CA ASN A 632 -51.84 -29.40 -3.86
C ASN A 632 -51.03 -28.79 -2.69
N ALA A 633 -50.56 -29.58 -1.73
CA ALA A 633 -49.82 -29.06 -0.57
C ALA A 633 -48.57 -28.27 -0.96
N ALA A 634 -47.82 -28.74 -1.97
CA ALA A 634 -46.67 -28.03 -2.51
C ALA A 634 -47.06 -26.72 -3.22
N ALA A 635 -48.20 -26.70 -3.91
CA ALA A 635 -48.73 -25.52 -4.59
C ALA A 635 -49.18 -24.46 -3.57
N VAL A 636 -49.86 -24.85 -2.49
CA VAL A 636 -50.26 -23.96 -1.39
C VAL A 636 -49.04 -23.32 -0.72
N LYS A 637 -47.99 -24.10 -0.45
CA LYS A 637 -46.71 -23.59 0.09
C LYS A 637 -46.00 -22.62 -0.85
N ALA A 638 -46.14 -22.82 -2.16
CA ALA A 638 -45.54 -21.96 -3.18
C ALA A 638 -46.32 -20.65 -3.43
N LEU A 639 -47.53 -20.49 -2.90
CA LEU A 639 -48.30 -19.26 -3.04
C LEU A 639 -47.62 -18.08 -2.32
N ASN A 640 -47.64 -16.91 -2.95
CA ASN A 640 -47.09 -15.69 -2.34
C ASN A 640 -47.83 -15.39 -1.04
N GLY A 641 -47.11 -15.49 0.08
CA GLY A 641 -47.65 -15.31 1.41
C GLY A 641 -48.29 -13.98 1.71
N THR A 642 -47.78 -12.90 1.10
CA THR A 642 -48.36 -11.55 1.26
C THR A 642 -49.65 -11.40 0.47
N MET A 643 -49.73 -12.01 -0.71
CA MET A 643 -50.94 -12.05 -1.54
C MET A 643 -52.03 -12.89 -0.89
N LEU A 644 -51.69 -14.10 -0.43
CA LEU A 644 -52.61 -14.99 0.29
C LEU A 644 -53.17 -14.32 1.56
N LYS A 645 -52.31 -13.63 2.32
CA LYS A 645 -52.74 -12.92 3.54
C LYS A 645 -53.67 -11.76 3.22
N SER A 646 -53.30 -10.92 2.24
CA SER A 646 -54.04 -9.71 1.90
C SER A 646 -55.31 -9.94 1.10
N ARG A 647 -55.48 -11.08 0.42
CA ARG A 647 -56.65 -11.32 -0.44
C ARG A 647 -57.60 -12.40 0.08
N LEU A 648 -57.15 -13.25 1.00
CA LEU A 648 -57.96 -14.35 1.50
C LEU A 648 -57.91 -14.51 3.03
N LEU A 649 -56.73 -14.73 3.64
CA LEU A 649 -56.68 -15.04 5.09
C LEU A 649 -57.17 -13.88 5.97
N GLY A 650 -56.67 -12.66 5.74
CA GLY A 650 -57.10 -11.47 6.48
C GLY A 650 -58.60 -11.16 6.28
N PRO A 651 -59.11 -11.16 5.04
CA PRO A 651 -60.54 -11.05 4.77
C PRO A 651 -61.41 -12.14 5.42
N LEU A 652 -61.00 -13.42 5.41
CA LEU A 652 -61.71 -14.52 6.08
C LEU A 652 -61.78 -14.34 7.60
N ASP A 653 -60.66 -13.96 8.22
CA ASP A 653 -60.61 -13.71 9.67
C ASP A 653 -61.58 -12.57 10.07
N ARG A 654 -61.63 -11.50 9.26
CA ARG A 654 -62.54 -10.35 9.48
C ARG A 654 -64.00 -10.65 9.15
N ALA A 655 -64.27 -11.61 8.27
CA ALA A 655 -65.61 -12.13 7.97
C ALA A 655 -66.14 -13.13 9.02
N LYS A 656 -65.38 -13.40 10.10
CA LYS A 656 -65.65 -14.43 11.13
C LYS A 656 -65.56 -15.89 10.62
N MET A 657 -64.82 -16.12 9.54
CA MET A 657 -64.55 -17.45 8.95
C MET A 657 -63.16 -17.96 9.38
N ALA A 658 -62.92 -18.00 10.70
CA ALA A 658 -61.61 -18.34 11.26
C ALA A 658 -61.26 -19.82 11.13
N LYS A 659 -62.25 -20.71 10.98
CA LYS A 659 -62.01 -22.16 10.80
C LYS A 659 -61.40 -22.43 9.43
N GLU A 660 -61.92 -21.74 8.43
CA GLU A 660 -61.53 -21.78 7.02
C GLU A 660 -60.14 -21.18 6.83
N SER A 661 -59.88 -20.01 7.44
CA SER A 661 -58.55 -19.40 7.49
C SER A 661 -57.51 -20.33 8.13
N LYS A 662 -57.85 -20.98 9.25
CA LYS A 662 -56.94 -21.91 9.94
C LYS A 662 -56.66 -23.18 9.13
N ALA A 663 -57.65 -23.71 8.41
CA ALA A 663 -57.48 -24.87 7.54
C ALA A 663 -56.47 -24.62 6.41
N ILE A 664 -56.47 -23.43 5.83
CA ILE A 664 -55.50 -23.01 4.80
C ILE A 664 -54.12 -22.79 5.43
N GLN A 665 -54.05 -22.19 6.62
CA GLN A 665 -52.78 -21.93 7.31
C GLN A 665 -52.05 -23.22 7.73
N LEU A 666 -52.77 -24.28 8.12
CA LEU A 666 -52.20 -25.58 8.51
C LEU A 666 -51.48 -26.32 7.37
N ARG A 667 -51.84 -26.02 6.11
CA ARG A 667 -51.26 -26.66 4.92
C ARG A 667 -50.07 -25.89 4.34
N ARG A 668 -49.86 -24.66 4.80
CA ARG A 668 -48.72 -23.81 4.46
C ARG A 668 -47.55 -24.09 5.38
#